data_AF-A0A954EAG7-F1
#
_entry.id   AF-A0A954EAG7-F1
#
_cell.length_a   1.000
_cell.length_b   1.000
_cell.length_c   1.000
_cell.angle_alpha   90.00
_cell.angle_beta   90.00
_cell.angle_gamma   90.00
#
_symmetry.space_group_name_H-M   'P 1'
#
loop_
_entity.id
_entity.type
_entity.pdbx_description
1 polymer ?
#
loop_
_entity_poly.entity_id
_entity_poly.type
_entity_poly.pdbx_seq_one_letter_code
_entity_poly.pdbx_strand_id
1 'polypeptide(L)'
;RDHPIQLCHAQTSPGNSQNQQWKNCLIRGQDWAPLQIATDRLKLRVEGVAAFLGGNPFLDLGLATGNSGGRPGSSRPIQDVDRDLAFSDLVVVNRGTQVTITNLNSRIDPPQTQFRLNRCTFVSQGAATVPFLMISNWPENVLAQESEGQLSRLRWVTENSSFCGWKTRSVATTNKTRASFTVENDDQWKTFWGNVGLFGNWDDKTLNPLSATQLVSFTGNELQRMGLTAVSRPEEITLSAMENLPVPPLTRQSWRAELAAQQKFPSPVASPFNKSTPRVSVNLNDPKVDLGQYLSSTNLPDPVVVEVKGFGLRTSDRIRLENRRVKLEFQSEPNKFPLTLRPKLTSTGNQSGPWISVTGGYLEISSGVFNVDPVVDSAMPSQWVKSQGASVLLNQCYVTAAEQPQEKLAALIDVDSAPAPTADFSSLSLQQSYLQYGGDLLRINLKSCRPFVNQSVLVTQRHALALSYKGEGAAKRGFFQLTHSTVSSRAGHFQFEIPQPEPHRPPLVEGVIRDNVFAGAVGVEDKSAPKPQLLVAKPSLDDLPGRIWWWGERNGFSNELTQNLQNKPLSDQWTTYWGRGHVQEPLFGADGVMLADNLSQLKQFRPSSFRLFREARARTWGPNQTLIGADCEKLDLAEYDATKATPPNTNPNQNQPKPVVPKI
;
A
#
# COMPACT_ATOMS: atom_id res chain seq x y z
N ARG A 1 39.56 3.26 -5.86
CA ARG A 1 38.36 2.64 -5.23
C ARG A 1 38.33 1.22 -5.80
N ASP A 2 39.14 0.30 -5.26
CA ASP A 2 39.64 -0.85 -6.05
C ASP A 2 39.13 -2.21 -5.54
N HIS A 3 38.01 -2.23 -4.81
CA HIS A 3 37.42 -3.45 -4.31
C HIS A 3 35.97 -3.61 -4.82
N PRO A 4 35.62 -4.78 -5.37
CA PRO A 4 34.28 -5.04 -5.88
C PRO A 4 33.26 -4.98 -4.74
N ILE A 5 32.05 -4.49 -5.05
CA ILE A 5 30.94 -4.47 -4.09
C ILE A 5 30.35 -5.88 -4.01
N GLN A 6 30.33 -6.45 -2.81
CA GLN A 6 29.86 -7.81 -2.51
C GLN A 6 28.43 -7.77 -1.96
N LEU A 7 27.54 -8.62 -2.47
CA LEU A 7 26.14 -8.70 -2.01
C LEU A 7 25.90 -9.90 -1.08
N CYS A 8 26.54 -11.03 -1.33
CA CYS A 8 26.61 -12.16 -0.40
C CYS A 8 28.07 -12.46 -0.12
N HIS A 9 28.42 -12.47 1.18
CA HIS A 9 29.72 -12.86 1.65
C HIS A 9 29.58 -13.96 2.71
N ALA A 10 29.94 -15.18 2.34
CA ALA A 10 29.86 -16.35 3.21
C ALA A 10 31.27 -16.79 3.61
N GLN A 11 31.74 -16.41 4.80
CA GLN A 11 33.01 -16.86 5.36
C GLN A 11 32.81 -17.90 6.46
N THR A 12 33.82 -18.74 6.68
CA THR A 12 33.79 -19.84 7.65
C THR A 12 33.51 -19.40 9.08
N SER A 13 32.38 -19.89 9.62
CA SER A 13 32.24 -20.17 11.04
C SER A 13 32.42 -21.68 11.25
N PRO A 14 33.34 -22.14 12.12
CA PRO A 14 33.56 -23.57 12.33
C PRO A 14 32.26 -24.29 12.73
N GLY A 15 31.87 -25.32 11.97
CA GLY A 15 30.81 -26.26 12.34
C GLY A 15 29.43 -26.03 11.73
N ASN A 16 29.07 -24.80 11.33
CA ASN A 16 27.71 -24.50 10.86
C ASN A 16 27.58 -24.58 9.33
N SER A 17 26.57 -25.30 8.86
CA SER A 17 26.16 -25.27 7.45
C SER A 17 25.42 -23.95 7.18
N GLN A 18 25.86 -23.19 6.18
CA GLN A 18 25.13 -21.99 5.76
C GLN A 18 24.05 -22.36 4.75
N ASN A 19 22.83 -21.89 4.97
CA ASN A 19 21.75 -22.02 3.99
C ASN A 19 21.37 -20.62 3.51
N GLN A 20 21.62 -20.35 2.23
CA GLN A 20 21.42 -19.07 1.59
C GLN A 20 20.40 -19.21 0.47
N GLN A 21 19.46 -18.28 0.38
CA GLN A 21 18.43 -18.32 -0.66
C GLN A 21 18.15 -16.92 -1.22
N TRP A 22 18.28 -16.79 -2.54
CA TRP A 22 17.96 -15.58 -3.31
C TRP A 22 16.78 -15.88 -4.21
N LYS A 23 15.75 -15.02 -4.16
CA LYS A 23 14.51 -15.23 -4.91
C LYS A 23 14.01 -13.94 -5.52
N ASN A 24 13.72 -13.98 -6.81
CA ASN A 24 13.03 -12.92 -7.51
C ASN A 24 13.80 -11.58 -7.46
N CYS A 25 15.10 -11.58 -7.76
CA CYS A 25 16.01 -10.42 -7.57
C CYS A 25 16.68 -9.90 -8.86
N LEU A 26 16.99 -8.58 -8.93
CA LEU A 26 17.64 -7.95 -10.11
C LEU A 26 18.94 -7.24 -9.71
N ILE A 27 20.08 -7.79 -10.07
CA ILE A 27 21.40 -7.29 -9.68
C ILE A 27 21.95 -6.42 -10.81
N ARG A 28 22.44 -5.21 -10.53
CA ARG A 28 23.03 -4.31 -11.56
C ARG A 28 24.21 -3.53 -11.01
N GLY A 29 25.38 -3.65 -11.63
CA GLY A 29 26.53 -2.84 -11.27
C GLY A 29 27.80 -3.24 -12.00
N GLN A 30 28.57 -2.25 -12.47
CA GLN A 30 29.77 -2.50 -13.26
C GLN A 30 30.88 -3.18 -12.43
N ASP A 31 30.99 -2.83 -11.15
CA ASP A 31 32.04 -3.33 -10.26
C ASP A 31 31.52 -4.37 -9.24
N TRP A 32 30.38 -5.00 -9.50
CA TRP A 32 29.73 -5.87 -8.52
C TRP A 32 30.19 -7.32 -8.66
N ALA A 33 30.44 -7.96 -7.51
CA ALA A 33 30.70 -9.39 -7.39
C ALA A 33 29.61 -10.00 -6.48
N PRO A 34 28.45 -10.38 -7.03
CA PRO A 34 27.25 -10.67 -6.26
C PRO A 34 27.42 -11.79 -5.23
N LEU A 35 28.07 -12.88 -5.62
CA LEU A 35 28.29 -14.03 -4.75
C LEU A 35 29.79 -14.20 -4.52
N GLN A 36 30.28 -13.89 -3.32
CA GLN A 36 31.64 -14.21 -2.90
C GLN A 36 31.61 -15.16 -1.72
N ILE A 37 32.06 -16.39 -1.94
CA ILE A 37 31.79 -17.51 -1.05
C ILE A 37 33.11 -18.17 -0.69
N ALA A 38 33.44 -18.16 0.60
CA ALA A 38 34.61 -18.80 1.18
C ALA A 38 34.22 -19.60 2.44
N THR A 39 33.29 -20.56 2.28
CA THR A 39 32.84 -21.46 3.35
C THR A 39 32.82 -22.90 2.90
N ASP A 40 33.28 -23.83 3.74
CA ASP A 40 33.34 -25.26 3.40
C ASP A 40 31.97 -25.96 3.39
N ARG A 41 30.95 -25.37 4.02
CA ARG A 41 29.58 -25.92 4.05
C ARG A 41 28.55 -24.89 3.61
N LEU A 42 27.85 -25.16 2.52
CA LEU A 42 26.88 -24.25 1.92
C LEU A 42 25.74 -24.99 1.23
N LYS A 43 24.51 -24.53 1.43
CA LYS A 43 23.39 -24.74 0.52
C LYS A 43 22.95 -23.38 -0.01
N LEU A 44 23.20 -23.11 -1.28
CA LEU A 44 22.79 -21.88 -1.95
C LEU A 44 21.68 -22.19 -2.95
N ARG A 45 20.56 -21.46 -2.88
CA ARG A 45 19.49 -21.51 -3.87
C ARG A 45 19.23 -20.13 -4.46
N VAL A 46 19.38 -19.97 -5.77
CA VAL A 46 19.10 -18.72 -6.49
C VAL A 46 17.99 -18.99 -7.49
N GLU A 47 16.84 -18.32 -7.35
CA GLU A 47 15.66 -18.59 -8.15
C GLU A 47 15.04 -17.28 -8.68
N GLY A 48 14.75 -17.18 -9.98
CA GLY A 48 14.06 -16.02 -10.56
C GLY A 48 14.91 -14.74 -10.53
N VAL A 49 16.23 -14.85 -10.71
CA VAL A 49 17.16 -13.72 -10.60
C VAL A 49 17.61 -13.22 -11.96
N ALA A 50 17.79 -11.91 -12.12
CA ALA A 50 18.44 -11.30 -13.28
C ALA A 50 19.66 -10.50 -12.81
N ALA A 51 20.81 -10.60 -13.47
CA ALA A 51 22.03 -9.90 -13.09
C ALA A 51 22.66 -9.22 -14.32
N PHE A 52 23.06 -7.96 -14.20
CA PHE A 52 23.74 -7.18 -15.23
C PHE A 52 25.01 -6.59 -14.62
N LEU A 53 26.13 -7.28 -14.82
CA LEU A 53 27.41 -6.95 -14.19
C LEU A 53 28.37 -6.36 -15.24
N GLY A 54 29.39 -5.65 -14.76
CA GLY A 54 30.47 -5.16 -15.62
C GLY A 54 31.49 -6.25 -15.91
N GLY A 55 32.70 -6.15 -15.37
CA GLY A 55 33.78 -7.13 -15.63
C GLY A 55 33.96 -8.21 -14.56
N ASN A 56 33.34 -8.04 -13.39
CA ASN A 56 33.52 -8.92 -12.24
C ASN A 56 32.63 -10.18 -12.31
N PRO A 57 33.03 -11.28 -11.67
CA PRO A 57 32.26 -12.52 -11.71
C PRO A 57 30.94 -12.43 -10.97
N PHE A 58 29.92 -13.11 -11.51
CA PHE A 58 28.65 -13.34 -10.82
C PHE A 58 28.85 -14.16 -9.54
N LEU A 59 29.74 -15.16 -9.63
CA LEU A 59 30.12 -16.01 -8.52
C LEU A 59 31.65 -16.16 -8.43
N ASP A 60 32.20 -15.85 -7.27
CA ASP A 60 33.56 -16.18 -6.87
C ASP A 60 33.52 -17.14 -5.67
N LEU A 61 33.93 -18.38 -5.89
CA LEU A 61 33.91 -19.46 -4.91
C LEU A 61 35.35 -19.77 -4.47
N GLY A 62 35.75 -19.23 -3.33
CA GLY A 62 36.99 -19.55 -2.65
C GLY A 62 36.88 -20.77 -1.71
N LEU A 63 38.02 -21.41 -1.44
CA LEU A 63 38.20 -22.21 -0.23
C LEU A 63 38.66 -21.32 0.91
N ALA A 64 38.09 -21.49 2.10
CA ALA A 64 38.41 -20.68 3.27
C ALA A 64 39.85 -20.91 3.75
N THR A 65 40.46 -19.88 4.33
CA THR A 65 41.84 -19.90 4.85
C THR A 65 42.00 -20.65 6.17
N GLY A 66 40.94 -21.26 6.72
CA GLY A 66 41.01 -21.98 7.97
C GLY A 66 41.98 -23.16 7.89
N ASN A 67 42.93 -23.24 8.82
CA ASN A 67 43.70 -24.47 9.09
C ASN A 67 42.72 -25.56 9.53
N SER A 68 42.15 -26.30 8.58
CA SER A 68 41.56 -27.59 8.87
C SER A 68 42.71 -28.56 9.13
N GLY A 69 43.28 -28.48 10.35
CA GLY A 69 44.01 -29.57 10.97
C GLY A 69 43.04 -30.73 11.18
N GLY A 70 42.65 -31.37 10.09
CA GLY A 70 41.78 -32.54 10.10
C GLY A 70 42.61 -33.72 10.60
N ARG A 71 42.30 -34.19 11.82
CA ARG A 71 42.59 -35.56 12.21
C ARG A 71 42.11 -36.51 11.10
N PRO A 72 42.98 -37.37 10.56
CA PRO A 72 42.55 -38.42 9.64
C PRO A 72 41.72 -39.41 10.46
N GLY A 73 40.43 -39.60 10.14
CA GLY A 73 39.70 -40.73 10.75
C GLY A 73 38.19 -40.65 10.94
N SER A 74 37.45 -39.60 10.54
CA SER A 74 35.98 -39.75 10.49
C SER A 74 35.54 -40.15 9.08
N SER A 75 35.32 -41.44 8.91
CA SER A 75 34.64 -42.06 7.76
C SER A 75 33.19 -41.58 7.71
N ARG A 76 32.98 -40.36 7.23
CA ARG A 76 31.63 -39.91 6.86
C ARG A 76 31.23 -40.59 5.55
N PRO A 77 29.97 -41.04 5.43
CA PRO A 77 29.48 -41.61 4.19
C PRO A 77 29.64 -40.59 3.06
N ILE A 78 30.18 -41.05 1.92
CA ILE A 78 30.56 -40.29 0.70
C ILE A 78 29.36 -39.59 0.01
N GLN A 79 28.17 -39.55 0.65
CA GLN A 79 26.92 -39.12 0.02
C GLN A 79 26.50 -37.67 0.32
N ASP A 80 27.05 -37.01 1.35
CA ASP A 80 26.64 -35.64 1.69
C ASP A 80 27.44 -34.59 0.91
N VAL A 81 26.76 -33.88 0.00
CA VAL A 81 27.32 -32.72 -0.70
C VAL A 81 27.55 -31.58 0.30
N ASP A 82 28.81 -31.21 0.54
CA ASP A 82 29.19 -30.14 1.46
C ASP A 82 28.77 -28.75 0.95
N ARG A 83 28.89 -28.51 -0.36
CA ARG A 83 28.49 -27.26 -1.03
C ARG A 83 27.53 -27.56 -2.18
N ASP A 84 26.24 -27.28 -2.00
CA ASP A 84 25.20 -27.44 -3.03
C ASP A 84 24.73 -26.06 -3.51
N LEU A 85 25.10 -25.69 -4.73
CA LEU A 85 24.74 -24.42 -5.37
C LEU A 85 23.73 -24.68 -6.49
N ALA A 86 22.48 -24.34 -6.23
CA ALA A 86 21.36 -24.51 -7.16
C ALA A 86 20.87 -23.16 -7.70
N PHE A 87 20.84 -23.03 -9.03
CA PHE A 87 20.38 -21.87 -9.77
C PHE A 87 19.20 -22.29 -10.65
N SER A 88 18.08 -21.56 -10.56
CA SER A 88 16.90 -21.78 -11.39
C SER A 88 16.32 -20.46 -11.90
N ASP A 89 15.86 -20.42 -13.15
CA ASP A 89 15.23 -19.22 -13.72
C ASP A 89 16.11 -17.96 -13.56
N LEU A 90 17.40 -18.12 -13.86
CA LEU A 90 18.44 -17.10 -13.67
C LEU A 90 18.84 -16.50 -15.02
N VAL A 91 19.01 -15.18 -15.09
CA VAL A 91 19.62 -14.49 -16.22
C VAL A 91 20.84 -13.72 -15.73
N VAL A 92 21.99 -13.85 -16.38
CA VAL A 92 23.20 -13.07 -16.06
C VAL A 92 23.80 -12.51 -17.34
N VAL A 93 24.03 -11.20 -17.37
CA VAL A 93 24.68 -10.48 -18.45
C VAL A 93 25.95 -9.85 -17.88
N ASN A 94 27.12 -10.16 -18.42
CA ASN A 94 28.40 -9.64 -17.91
C ASN A 94 29.48 -9.65 -19.00
N ARG A 95 30.50 -8.80 -18.90
CA ARG A 95 31.58 -8.63 -19.89
C ARG A 95 32.79 -9.54 -19.61
N GLY A 96 32.92 -10.08 -18.40
CA GLY A 96 34.05 -10.85 -17.91
C GLY A 96 33.76 -12.35 -17.71
N THR A 97 34.57 -12.97 -16.86
CA THR A 97 34.37 -14.35 -16.40
C THR A 97 33.19 -14.40 -15.45
N GLN A 98 32.26 -15.35 -15.64
CA GLN A 98 31.03 -15.42 -14.85
C GLN A 98 31.21 -16.12 -13.53
N VAL A 99 31.97 -17.21 -13.54
CA VAL A 99 32.20 -18.05 -12.37
C VAL A 99 33.68 -18.23 -12.17
N THR A 100 34.18 -17.89 -10.99
CA THR A 100 35.55 -18.17 -10.56
C THR A 100 35.49 -19.15 -9.40
N ILE A 101 36.34 -20.17 -9.42
CA ILE A 101 36.50 -21.16 -8.35
C ILE A 101 37.98 -21.20 -7.99
N THR A 102 38.31 -20.90 -6.74
CA THR A 102 39.72 -20.77 -6.33
C THR A 102 40.02 -21.60 -5.08
N ASN A 103 40.94 -22.54 -5.22
CA ASN A 103 41.55 -23.23 -4.08
C ASN A 103 42.83 -22.50 -3.67
N LEU A 104 42.68 -21.38 -2.95
CA LEU A 104 43.78 -20.47 -2.61
C LEU A 104 44.96 -21.14 -1.88
N ASN A 105 44.70 -22.20 -1.12
CA ASN A 105 45.70 -22.91 -0.33
C ASN A 105 46.12 -24.26 -0.94
N SER A 106 45.72 -24.56 -2.18
CA SER A 106 46.03 -25.84 -2.83
C SER A 106 45.68 -27.06 -1.97
N ARG A 107 44.55 -27.00 -1.25
CA ARG A 107 44.08 -28.12 -0.41
C ARG A 107 43.94 -29.36 -1.27
N ILE A 108 44.49 -30.48 -0.80
CA ILE A 108 44.42 -31.78 -1.48
C ILE A 108 43.00 -32.35 -1.40
N ASP A 109 42.25 -31.99 -0.35
CA ASP A 109 40.92 -32.52 -0.05
C ASP A 109 39.88 -31.39 0.11
N PRO A 110 39.38 -30.80 -0.99
CA PRO A 110 38.34 -29.77 -0.93
C PRO A 110 36.97 -30.36 -0.55
N PRO A 111 36.05 -29.50 -0.05
CA PRO A 111 34.66 -29.91 0.21
C PRO A 111 33.95 -30.33 -1.07
N GLN A 112 33.08 -31.35 -0.96
CA GLN A 112 32.30 -31.82 -2.11
C GLN A 112 31.36 -30.74 -2.61
N THR A 113 31.61 -30.24 -3.82
CA THR A 113 30.91 -29.08 -4.39
C THR A 113 30.11 -29.49 -5.62
N GLN A 114 28.82 -29.14 -5.63
CA GLN A 114 27.91 -29.41 -6.72
C GLN A 114 27.24 -28.12 -7.21
N PHE A 115 27.30 -27.90 -8.52
CA PHE A 115 26.55 -26.88 -9.24
C PHE A 115 25.36 -27.51 -9.96
N ARG A 116 24.17 -26.92 -9.79
CA ARG A 116 22.94 -27.32 -10.48
C ARG A 116 22.30 -26.10 -11.11
N LEU A 117 22.28 -26.05 -12.43
CA LEU A 117 21.69 -24.95 -13.20
C LEU A 117 20.47 -25.47 -13.93
N ASN A 118 19.31 -24.82 -13.77
CA ASN A 118 18.08 -25.18 -14.48
C ASN A 118 17.44 -23.92 -15.07
N ARG A 119 17.12 -23.88 -16.37
CA ARG A 119 16.54 -22.67 -17.01
C ARG A 119 17.35 -21.40 -16.73
N CYS A 120 18.68 -21.50 -16.78
CA CYS A 120 19.58 -20.38 -16.57
C CYS A 120 20.09 -19.83 -17.91
N THR A 121 20.31 -18.53 -18.02
CA THR A 121 20.81 -17.88 -19.24
C THR A 121 21.96 -16.96 -18.88
N PHE A 122 23.16 -17.23 -19.39
CA PHE A 122 24.33 -16.37 -19.22
C PHE A 122 24.69 -15.76 -20.56
N VAL A 123 24.93 -14.46 -20.61
CA VAL A 123 25.23 -13.74 -21.85
C VAL A 123 26.41 -12.79 -21.66
N SER A 124 27.35 -12.86 -22.59
CA SER A 124 28.51 -11.98 -22.63
C SER A 124 28.20 -10.67 -23.34
N GLN A 125 28.68 -9.54 -22.78
CA GLN A 125 28.66 -8.25 -23.46
C GLN A 125 29.91 -8.07 -24.33
N GLY A 126 29.73 -8.12 -25.65
CA GLY A 126 30.82 -8.18 -26.63
C GLY A 126 31.47 -9.56 -26.70
N ALA A 127 32.44 -9.72 -27.60
CA ALA A 127 33.24 -10.95 -27.67
C ALA A 127 34.16 -11.02 -26.43
N ALA A 128 33.82 -11.87 -25.47
CA ALA A 128 34.69 -12.07 -24.30
C ALA A 128 35.97 -12.80 -24.71
N THR A 129 37.11 -12.19 -24.39
CA THR A 129 38.45 -12.80 -24.50
C THR A 129 38.83 -13.62 -23.27
N VAL A 130 37.97 -13.63 -22.25
CA VAL A 130 38.13 -14.38 -21.00
C VAL A 130 37.17 -15.57 -20.97
N PRO A 131 37.44 -16.63 -20.18
CA PRO A 131 36.56 -17.80 -20.16
C PRO A 131 35.27 -17.54 -19.37
N PHE A 132 34.20 -18.29 -19.67
CA PHE A 132 32.96 -18.28 -18.87
C PHE A 132 33.23 -18.73 -17.42
N LEU A 133 33.96 -19.83 -17.25
CA LEU A 133 34.34 -20.43 -15.97
C LEU A 133 35.85 -20.43 -15.80
N MET A 134 36.35 -20.00 -14.65
CA MET A 134 37.77 -20.06 -14.30
C MET A 134 37.95 -20.86 -13.01
N ILE A 135 38.81 -21.87 -13.05
CA ILE A 135 39.11 -22.73 -11.90
C ILE A 135 40.60 -22.68 -11.61
N SER A 136 40.96 -22.36 -10.38
CA SER A 136 42.35 -22.14 -9.98
C SER A 136 42.80 -23.08 -8.86
N ASN A 137 43.94 -23.74 -9.07
CA ASN A 137 44.62 -24.62 -8.12
C ASN A 137 43.76 -25.77 -7.55
N TRP A 138 42.81 -26.31 -8.32
CA TRP A 138 41.91 -27.36 -7.85
C TRP A 138 42.54 -28.76 -7.97
N PRO A 139 42.26 -29.74 -7.10
CA PRO A 139 42.85 -31.07 -7.29
C PRO A 139 42.25 -31.81 -8.48
N GLU A 140 43.14 -32.45 -9.24
CA GLU A 140 42.78 -33.32 -10.35
C GLU A 140 42.27 -34.68 -9.85
N ASN A 141 41.34 -35.26 -10.61
CA ASN A 141 41.02 -36.68 -10.53
C ASN A 141 41.94 -37.46 -11.48
N VAL A 142 43.15 -37.79 -11.01
CA VAL A 142 44.20 -38.45 -11.82
C VAL A 142 43.78 -39.85 -12.33
N LEU A 143 42.73 -40.42 -11.76
CA LEU A 143 42.17 -41.73 -12.13
C LEU A 143 40.82 -41.62 -12.84
N ALA A 144 40.43 -40.42 -13.30
CA ALA A 144 39.13 -40.20 -13.94
C ALA A 144 38.94 -41.15 -15.13
N GLN A 145 37.88 -41.96 -15.06
CA GLN A 145 37.38 -42.73 -16.20
C GLN A 145 36.55 -41.83 -17.12
N GLU A 146 36.20 -42.27 -18.33
CA GLU A 146 35.46 -41.44 -19.31
C GLU A 146 34.13 -40.85 -18.79
N SER A 147 33.54 -41.46 -17.75
CA SER A 147 32.31 -41.04 -17.08
C SER A 147 32.52 -40.21 -15.80
N GLU A 148 33.76 -39.85 -15.48
CA GLU A 148 34.11 -39.09 -14.29
C GLU A 148 34.73 -37.73 -14.66
N GLY A 149 34.42 -36.70 -13.87
CA GLY A 149 35.00 -35.37 -14.07
C GLY A 149 36.51 -35.35 -13.82
N GLN A 150 37.22 -34.52 -14.57
CA GLN A 150 38.68 -34.33 -14.49
C GLN A 150 39.12 -33.66 -13.17
N LEU A 151 38.19 -33.01 -12.47
CA LEU A 151 38.44 -32.35 -11.18
C LEU A 151 37.81 -33.14 -10.03
N SER A 152 38.58 -33.35 -8.97
CA SER A 152 38.08 -34.10 -7.82
C SER A 152 37.02 -33.32 -7.05
N ARG A 153 35.98 -34.04 -6.61
CA ARG A 153 34.92 -33.52 -5.72
C ARG A 153 34.19 -32.27 -6.23
N LEU A 154 34.24 -32.01 -7.53
CA LEU A 154 33.55 -30.90 -8.17
C LEU A 154 32.61 -31.45 -9.24
N ARG A 155 31.31 -31.18 -9.09
CA ARG A 155 30.27 -31.64 -10.01
C ARG A 155 29.53 -30.47 -10.64
N TRP A 156 29.29 -30.55 -11.94
CA TRP A 156 28.51 -29.59 -12.69
C TRP A 156 27.33 -30.29 -13.37
N VAL A 157 26.12 -29.78 -13.15
CA VAL A 157 24.87 -30.27 -13.77
C VAL A 157 24.11 -29.10 -14.35
N THR A 158 23.68 -29.20 -15.60
CA THR A 158 22.93 -28.14 -16.27
C THR A 158 21.76 -28.68 -17.07
N GLU A 159 20.59 -28.07 -16.91
CA GLU A 159 19.34 -28.42 -17.58
C GLU A 159 18.72 -27.16 -18.19
N ASN A 160 18.23 -27.27 -19.43
CA ASN A 160 17.46 -26.20 -20.10
C ASN A 160 18.09 -24.81 -20.03
N SER A 161 19.42 -24.71 -19.98
CA SER A 161 20.15 -23.45 -19.78
C SER A 161 20.92 -23.06 -21.04
N SER A 162 21.27 -21.79 -21.17
CA SER A 162 22.02 -21.25 -22.31
C SER A 162 23.20 -20.38 -21.87
N PHE A 163 24.29 -20.43 -22.63
CA PHE A 163 25.52 -19.69 -22.40
C PHE A 163 25.98 -19.04 -23.71
N CYS A 164 26.02 -17.71 -23.74
CA CYS A 164 26.19 -16.96 -24.99
C CYS A 164 27.39 -16.01 -24.95
N GLY A 165 28.22 -16.01 -25.97
CA GLY A 165 29.25 -14.97 -26.20
C GLY A 165 30.63 -15.21 -25.57
N TRP A 166 30.93 -16.43 -25.12
CA TRP A 166 32.27 -16.86 -24.71
C TRP A 166 32.84 -17.89 -25.68
N LYS A 167 34.02 -17.60 -26.25
CA LYS A 167 34.76 -18.56 -27.10
C LYS A 167 35.41 -19.67 -26.26
N THR A 168 35.87 -19.31 -25.08
CA THR A 168 36.45 -20.27 -24.12
C THR A 168 35.44 -20.49 -22.99
N ARG A 169 35.08 -21.75 -22.77
CA ARG A 169 34.05 -22.14 -21.80
C ARG A 169 34.62 -22.28 -20.41
N SER A 170 35.78 -22.93 -20.29
CA SER A 170 36.48 -23.08 -19.02
C SER A 170 37.99 -22.99 -19.20
N VAL A 171 38.67 -22.39 -18.23
CA VAL A 171 40.10 -22.58 -18.00
C VAL A 171 40.28 -23.08 -16.57
N ALA A 172 40.90 -24.24 -16.41
CA ALA A 172 41.16 -24.86 -15.12
C ALA A 172 42.66 -25.09 -14.92
N THR A 173 43.18 -24.81 -13.71
CA THR A 173 44.54 -25.17 -13.31
C THR A 173 44.50 -26.08 -12.08
N THR A 174 45.37 -27.09 -12.07
CA THR A 174 45.41 -28.08 -10.98
C THR A 174 46.55 -27.86 -10.01
N ASN A 175 46.38 -28.31 -8.76
CA ASN A 175 47.44 -28.18 -7.75
C ASN A 175 48.42 -29.37 -7.70
N LYS A 176 47.98 -30.59 -8.04
CA LYS A 176 48.81 -31.81 -7.96
C LYS A 176 49.82 -31.92 -9.11
N THR A 177 49.32 -31.80 -10.34
CA THR A 177 50.11 -31.99 -11.57
C THR A 177 50.50 -30.66 -12.21
N ARG A 178 49.95 -29.54 -11.73
CA ARG A 178 50.07 -28.21 -12.35
C ARG A 178 49.59 -28.19 -13.81
N ALA A 179 48.73 -29.15 -14.17
CA ALA A 179 48.11 -29.20 -15.47
C ALA A 179 47.17 -27.99 -15.65
N SER A 180 47.07 -27.52 -16.89
CA SER A 180 46.08 -26.52 -17.28
C SER A 180 45.18 -27.10 -18.36
N PHE A 181 43.87 -27.07 -18.11
CA PHE A 181 42.85 -27.50 -19.04
C PHE A 181 42.18 -26.27 -19.64
N THR A 182 42.09 -26.22 -20.96
CA THR A 182 41.31 -25.22 -21.68
C THR A 182 40.19 -25.93 -22.42
N VAL A 183 38.95 -25.49 -22.20
CA VAL A 183 37.73 -26.08 -22.74
C VAL A 183 37.05 -25.06 -23.64
N GLU A 184 36.92 -25.37 -24.92
CA GLU A 184 36.42 -24.43 -25.94
C GLU A 184 35.12 -24.92 -26.59
N ASN A 185 34.89 -26.24 -26.67
CA ASN A 185 33.72 -26.81 -27.35
C ASN A 185 32.92 -27.81 -26.47
N ASP A 186 31.78 -28.28 -27.01
CA ASP A 186 30.82 -29.14 -26.30
C ASP A 186 31.40 -30.48 -25.91
N ASP A 187 32.21 -31.08 -26.78
CA ASP A 187 32.77 -32.40 -26.53
C ASP A 187 33.85 -32.32 -25.45
N GLN A 188 34.72 -31.32 -25.52
CA GLN A 188 35.67 -31.04 -24.44
C GLN A 188 34.96 -30.73 -23.12
N TRP A 189 33.83 -30.00 -23.14
CA TRP A 189 33.06 -29.71 -21.93
C TRP A 189 32.45 -30.97 -21.32
N LYS A 190 31.89 -31.86 -22.15
CA LYS A 190 31.37 -33.16 -21.69
C LYS A 190 32.47 -34.02 -21.08
N THR A 191 33.60 -34.17 -21.79
CA THR A 191 34.76 -34.95 -21.31
C THR A 191 35.36 -34.37 -20.03
N PHE A 192 35.42 -33.04 -19.92
CA PHE A 192 35.94 -32.38 -18.73
C PHE A 192 35.12 -32.68 -17.46
N TRP A 193 33.79 -32.79 -17.60
CA TRP A 193 32.87 -33.01 -16.49
C TRP A 193 32.40 -34.45 -16.29
N GLY A 194 32.67 -35.36 -17.24
CA GLY A 194 32.34 -36.79 -17.17
C GLY A 194 30.84 -37.15 -17.25
N ASN A 195 29.94 -36.16 -17.36
CA ASN A 195 28.52 -36.42 -17.54
C ASN A 195 28.19 -36.37 -19.02
N VAL A 196 27.34 -37.25 -19.55
CA VAL A 196 26.87 -37.20 -20.95
C VAL A 196 25.36 -36.94 -20.91
N GLY A 197 24.90 -35.75 -21.31
CA GLY A 197 23.47 -35.46 -21.50
C GLY A 197 22.80 -34.43 -20.60
N LEU A 198 23.52 -33.78 -19.67
CA LEU A 198 22.99 -32.69 -18.84
C LEU A 198 23.83 -31.41 -18.99
N PHE A 199 23.77 -30.81 -20.19
CA PHE A 199 24.45 -29.55 -20.50
C PHE A 199 23.50 -28.54 -21.14
N GLY A 200 23.82 -27.27 -20.94
CA GLY A 200 23.13 -26.16 -21.61
C GLY A 200 23.63 -25.95 -23.04
N ASN A 201 22.88 -25.15 -23.79
CA ASN A 201 23.21 -24.77 -25.16
C ASN A 201 24.24 -23.63 -25.16
N TRP A 202 25.28 -23.76 -25.99
CA TRP A 202 26.27 -22.71 -26.20
C TRP A 202 26.02 -22.00 -27.53
N ASP A 203 26.08 -20.67 -27.53
CA ASP A 203 25.95 -19.85 -28.74
C ASP A 203 27.07 -18.77 -28.76
N ASP A 204 27.68 -18.56 -29.92
CA ASP A 204 28.71 -17.53 -30.11
C ASP A 204 28.12 -16.12 -30.21
N LYS A 205 26.78 -15.97 -30.23
CA LYS A 205 26.11 -14.67 -30.26
C LYS A 205 26.47 -13.84 -29.03
N THR A 206 27.10 -12.70 -29.28
CA THR A 206 27.41 -11.68 -28.28
C THR A 206 26.36 -10.57 -28.31
N LEU A 207 26.03 -9.98 -27.16
CA LEU A 207 25.29 -8.74 -27.15
C LEU A 207 26.22 -7.56 -27.42
N ASN A 208 25.75 -6.55 -28.16
CA ASN A 208 26.45 -5.28 -28.23
C ASN A 208 26.65 -4.73 -26.80
N PRO A 209 27.80 -4.12 -26.48
CA PRO A 209 28.02 -3.54 -25.16
C PRO A 209 26.87 -2.59 -24.82
N LEU A 210 26.11 -2.94 -23.78
CA LEU A 210 24.94 -2.17 -23.39
C LEU A 210 25.43 -0.97 -22.58
N SER A 211 25.16 0.25 -23.06
CA SER A 211 25.35 1.44 -22.24
C SER A 211 24.40 1.42 -21.04
N ALA A 212 24.80 2.06 -19.92
CA ALA A 212 23.97 2.16 -18.73
C ALA A 212 22.58 2.76 -19.02
N THR A 213 22.49 3.65 -20.01
CA THR A 213 21.25 4.26 -20.51
C THR A 213 20.39 3.28 -21.32
N GLN A 214 21.00 2.39 -22.12
CA GLN A 214 20.25 1.34 -22.86
C GLN A 214 19.68 0.27 -21.93
N LEU A 215 20.36 -0.04 -20.83
CA LEU A 215 19.87 -0.97 -19.79
C LEU A 215 18.62 -0.45 -19.05
N VAL A 216 18.40 0.86 -19.07
CA VAL A 216 17.26 1.54 -18.45
C VAL A 216 16.04 1.58 -19.39
N SER A 217 16.24 1.51 -20.70
CA SER A 217 15.17 1.68 -21.71
C SER A 217 14.50 0.39 -22.18
N PHE A 218 15.02 -0.80 -21.80
CA PHE A 218 14.47 -2.06 -22.31
C PHE A 218 13.08 -2.38 -21.73
N THR A 219 12.12 -2.55 -22.63
CA THR A 219 10.79 -3.08 -22.36
C THR A 219 10.83 -4.61 -22.16
N GLY A 220 9.82 -5.16 -21.48
CA GLY A 220 9.69 -6.61 -21.30
C GLY A 220 9.68 -7.41 -22.62
N ASN A 221 9.16 -6.82 -23.71
CA ASN A 221 9.16 -7.43 -25.03
C ASN A 221 10.54 -7.39 -25.71
N GLU A 222 11.36 -6.36 -25.44
CA GLU A 222 12.74 -6.29 -25.94
C GLU A 222 13.65 -7.27 -25.20
N LEU A 223 13.44 -7.43 -23.88
CA LEU A 223 14.11 -8.47 -23.08
C LEU A 223 13.74 -9.88 -23.60
N GLN A 224 12.48 -10.13 -23.94
CA GLN A 224 12.03 -11.38 -24.58
C GLN A 224 12.63 -11.59 -25.98
N ARG A 225 12.72 -10.54 -26.82
CA ARG A 225 13.36 -10.63 -28.14
C ARG A 225 14.87 -10.91 -28.06
N MET A 226 15.51 -10.57 -26.94
CA MET A 226 16.89 -10.93 -26.61
C MET A 226 17.03 -12.32 -25.96
N GLY A 227 15.95 -13.11 -25.89
CA GLY A 227 15.96 -14.45 -25.29
C GLY A 227 15.94 -14.47 -23.76
N LEU A 228 15.68 -13.33 -23.10
CA LEU A 228 15.68 -13.21 -21.64
C LEU A 228 14.25 -13.32 -21.10
N THR A 229 13.91 -14.47 -20.53
CA THR A 229 12.59 -14.75 -19.94
C THR A 229 12.67 -14.82 -18.41
N ALA A 230 12.73 -13.67 -17.72
CA ALA A 230 12.25 -13.43 -16.33
C ALA A 230 12.78 -12.10 -15.77
N VAL A 231 11.96 -11.35 -15.03
CA VAL A 231 12.33 -10.09 -14.35
C VAL A 231 11.74 -10.07 -12.92
N SER A 232 12.55 -9.85 -11.88
CA SER A 232 12.11 -9.38 -10.54
C SER A 232 13.29 -8.78 -9.71
N ARG A 233 13.05 -8.04 -8.61
CA ARG A 233 13.71 -6.80 -8.05
C ARG A 233 14.75 -6.93 -6.87
N PRO A 234 15.69 -5.95 -6.66
CA PRO A 234 16.74 -5.93 -5.61
C PRO A 234 16.57 -4.91 -4.43
N GLU A 235 17.60 -4.79 -3.55
CA GLU A 235 17.63 -4.08 -2.25
C GLU A 235 18.51 -2.78 -2.13
N GLU A 236 18.52 -2.20 -0.90
CA GLU A 236 18.57 -0.79 -0.44
C GLU A 236 19.47 0.23 -1.17
N ILE A 237 20.80 0.10 -1.28
CA ILE A 237 21.63 1.16 -1.92
C ILE A 237 21.32 1.34 -3.42
N THR A 238 20.82 0.29 -4.06
CA THR A 238 20.24 0.30 -5.41
C THR A 238 18.90 1.03 -5.44
N LEU A 239 18.12 0.99 -4.34
CA LEU A 239 16.79 1.62 -4.23
C LEU A 239 16.86 3.14 -4.38
N SER A 240 17.94 3.81 -3.95
CA SER A 240 18.12 5.26 -4.15
C SER A 240 18.33 5.66 -5.60
N ALA A 241 18.96 4.80 -6.39
CA ALA A 241 19.13 5.02 -7.84
C ALA A 241 17.92 4.51 -8.65
N MET A 242 17.04 3.72 -8.02
CA MET A 242 15.83 3.14 -8.61
C MET A 242 14.56 3.97 -8.41
N GLU A 243 14.59 5.10 -7.69
CA GLU A 243 13.43 6.00 -7.52
C GLU A 243 12.81 6.47 -8.85
N ASN A 244 13.56 6.38 -9.95
CA ASN A 244 13.11 6.77 -11.29
C ASN A 244 12.81 5.58 -12.25
N LEU A 245 12.84 4.33 -11.77
CA LEU A 245 12.60 3.15 -12.61
C LEU A 245 11.12 2.69 -12.51
N PRO A 246 10.37 2.64 -13.62
CA PRO A 246 9.00 2.20 -13.60
C PRO A 246 8.89 0.72 -13.17
N VAL A 247 8.13 0.51 -12.10
CA VAL A 247 7.68 -0.79 -11.58
C VAL A 247 7.22 -1.68 -12.76
N PRO A 248 7.72 -2.93 -12.93
CA PRO A 248 7.21 -3.82 -13.96
C PRO A 248 5.72 -4.05 -13.72
N PRO A 249 4.92 -4.22 -14.79
CA PRO A 249 3.50 -4.53 -14.65
C PRO A 249 3.28 -5.66 -13.69
N LEU A 250 2.50 -5.41 -12.64
CA LEU A 250 1.78 -6.53 -12.05
C LEU A 250 0.79 -7.03 -13.10
N THR A 251 0.91 -8.30 -13.46
CA THR A 251 -0.16 -8.96 -14.21
C THR A 251 -1.43 -8.93 -13.35
N ARG A 252 -2.61 -8.99 -13.97
CA ARG A 252 -3.88 -9.02 -13.22
C ARG A 252 -3.92 -10.15 -12.19
N GLN A 253 -3.26 -11.28 -12.49
CA GLN A 253 -3.15 -12.42 -11.58
C GLN A 253 -2.18 -12.16 -10.42
N SER A 254 -0.98 -11.62 -10.67
CA SER A 254 -0.02 -11.25 -9.62
C SER A 254 -0.57 -10.17 -8.71
N TRP A 255 -1.27 -9.19 -9.27
CA TRP A 255 -1.95 -8.16 -8.50
C TRP A 255 -3.03 -8.76 -7.59
N ARG A 256 -3.88 -9.65 -8.12
CA ARG A 256 -4.90 -10.36 -7.32
C ARG A 256 -4.28 -11.26 -6.25
N ALA A 257 -3.14 -11.90 -6.55
CA ALA A 257 -2.42 -12.73 -5.60
C ALA A 257 -1.78 -11.91 -4.48
N GLU A 258 -1.18 -10.77 -4.80
CA GLU A 258 -0.62 -9.83 -3.82
C GLU A 258 -1.75 -9.28 -2.93
N LEU A 259 -2.84 -8.85 -3.55
CA LEU A 259 -4.04 -8.42 -2.86
C LEU A 259 -4.70 -9.54 -2.02
N ALA A 260 -4.67 -10.79 -2.46
CA ALA A 260 -5.17 -11.91 -1.69
C ALA A 260 -4.22 -12.27 -0.53
N ALA A 261 -2.91 -12.20 -0.74
CA ALA A 261 -1.89 -12.33 0.31
C ALA A 261 -1.96 -11.17 1.33
N GLN A 262 -2.52 -10.03 0.92
CA GLN A 262 -2.87 -8.89 1.75
C GLN A 262 -4.11 -9.10 2.64
N GLN A 263 -4.63 -10.33 2.79
CA GLN A 263 -5.54 -10.68 3.91
C GLN A 263 -4.98 -10.35 5.31
N LYS A 264 -3.70 -9.97 5.40
CA LYS A 264 -3.05 -9.44 6.61
C LYS A 264 -3.21 -7.93 6.82
N PHE A 265 -3.96 -7.21 5.96
CA PHE A 265 -4.18 -5.80 6.21
C PHE A 265 -4.83 -5.57 7.57
N PRO A 266 -4.48 -4.46 8.24
CA PRO A 266 -5.14 -4.11 9.49
C PRO A 266 -6.65 -4.08 9.32
N SER A 267 -7.37 -4.69 10.26
CA SER A 267 -8.81 -4.50 10.40
C SER A 267 -9.08 -3.37 11.42
N PRO A 268 -10.26 -2.73 11.37
CA PRO A 268 -10.71 -1.87 12.45
C PRO A 268 -10.63 -2.58 13.81
N VAL A 269 -10.38 -1.84 14.89
CA VAL A 269 -10.43 -2.40 16.24
C VAL A 269 -11.84 -2.94 16.49
N ALA A 270 -11.92 -4.22 16.87
CA ALA A 270 -13.18 -4.89 17.11
C ALA A 270 -13.98 -4.19 18.22
N SER A 271 -15.30 -4.12 18.05
CA SER A 271 -16.18 -3.56 19.06
C SER A 271 -16.08 -4.37 20.36
N PRO A 272 -15.81 -3.75 21.52
CA PRO A 272 -15.71 -4.43 22.80
C PRO A 272 -17.08 -4.79 23.39
N PHE A 273 -18.17 -4.40 22.74
CA PHE A 273 -19.53 -4.58 23.23
C PHE A 273 -20.12 -5.90 22.77
N ASN A 274 -20.75 -6.61 23.69
CA ASN A 274 -21.40 -7.90 23.46
C ASN A 274 -22.80 -7.91 24.08
N LYS A 275 -23.52 -9.02 23.93
CA LYS A 275 -24.90 -9.17 24.45
C LYS A 275 -24.99 -9.06 25.99
N SER A 276 -23.90 -9.28 26.72
CA SER A 276 -23.86 -9.18 28.19
C SER A 276 -23.38 -7.82 28.69
N THR A 277 -23.05 -6.87 27.81
CA THR A 277 -22.64 -5.53 28.20
C THR A 277 -23.81 -4.79 28.88
N PRO A 278 -23.60 -4.17 30.05
CA PRO A 278 -24.64 -3.40 30.73
C PRO A 278 -25.24 -2.32 29.82
N ARG A 279 -26.57 -2.21 29.85
CA ARG A 279 -27.34 -1.23 29.07
C ARG A 279 -28.04 -0.25 30.00
N VAL A 280 -27.90 1.04 29.73
CA VAL A 280 -28.62 2.11 30.43
C VAL A 280 -29.41 2.92 29.40
N SER A 281 -30.55 3.48 29.78
CA SER A 281 -31.37 4.28 28.87
C SER A 281 -31.47 5.73 29.34
N VAL A 282 -31.32 6.65 28.39
CA VAL A 282 -31.43 8.09 28.59
C VAL A 282 -32.51 8.60 27.65
N ASN A 283 -33.50 9.31 28.19
CA ASN A 283 -34.58 9.90 27.40
C ASN A 283 -34.40 11.42 27.32
N LEU A 284 -34.03 11.91 26.14
CA LEU A 284 -33.79 13.32 25.88
C LEU A 284 -35.07 14.13 25.63
N ASN A 285 -36.24 13.51 25.75
CA ASN A 285 -37.50 14.27 25.82
C ASN A 285 -37.72 14.91 27.19
N ASP A 286 -37.07 14.43 28.23
CA ASP A 286 -37.07 15.10 29.53
C ASP A 286 -36.17 16.35 29.44
N PRO A 287 -36.72 17.57 29.59
CA PRO A 287 -35.94 18.81 29.48
C PRO A 287 -34.87 18.96 30.58
N LYS A 288 -34.93 18.15 31.66
CA LYS A 288 -33.93 18.15 32.72
C LYS A 288 -32.73 17.26 32.40
N VAL A 289 -32.82 16.42 31.37
CA VAL A 289 -31.78 15.45 31.01
C VAL A 289 -30.92 16.02 29.89
N ASP A 290 -29.63 16.13 30.15
CA ASP A 290 -28.61 16.49 29.17
C ASP A 290 -27.65 15.31 28.99
N LEU A 291 -27.40 14.89 27.75
CA LEU A 291 -26.57 13.72 27.46
C LEU A 291 -25.11 13.92 27.91
N GLY A 292 -24.55 15.10 27.67
CA GLY A 292 -23.19 15.45 28.07
C GLY A 292 -23.02 15.45 29.58
N GLN A 293 -23.98 16.05 30.30
CA GLN A 293 -24.00 16.00 31.76
C GLN A 293 -24.18 14.57 32.27
N TYR A 294 -25.12 13.80 31.72
CA TYR A 294 -25.41 12.43 32.14
C TYR A 294 -24.16 11.53 32.04
N LEU A 295 -23.43 11.61 30.92
CA LEU A 295 -22.20 10.84 30.70
C LEU A 295 -21.05 11.27 31.64
N SER A 296 -21.07 12.52 32.10
CA SER A 296 -20.04 13.10 32.97
C SER A 296 -20.33 12.91 34.47
N SER A 297 -21.61 12.95 34.89
CA SER A 297 -22.02 12.96 36.30
C SER A 297 -22.30 11.56 36.87
N THR A 298 -22.48 10.56 36.01
CA THR A 298 -22.94 9.23 36.42
C THR A 298 -21.78 8.24 36.48
N ASN A 299 -21.67 7.48 37.57
CA ASN A 299 -20.80 6.31 37.67
C ASN A 299 -21.36 5.17 36.78
N LEU A 300 -21.22 5.33 35.46
CA LEU A 300 -21.60 4.31 34.49
C LEU A 300 -20.64 3.11 34.56
N PRO A 301 -21.13 1.88 34.33
CA PRO A 301 -20.26 0.72 34.19
C PRO A 301 -19.29 0.90 33.00
N ASP A 302 -18.20 0.13 32.99
CA ASP A 302 -17.27 0.09 31.86
C ASP A 302 -16.95 -1.38 31.50
N PRO A 303 -17.25 -1.86 30.29
CA PRO A 303 -17.91 -1.15 29.18
C PRO A 303 -19.43 -0.91 29.41
N VAL A 304 -20.03 0.05 28.69
CA VAL A 304 -21.48 0.36 28.76
C VAL A 304 -22.09 0.68 27.40
N VAL A 305 -23.35 0.26 27.20
CA VAL A 305 -24.21 0.74 26.11
C VAL A 305 -25.25 1.71 26.66
N VAL A 306 -25.34 2.89 26.07
CA VAL A 306 -26.30 3.94 26.41
C VAL A 306 -27.32 4.05 25.28
N GLU A 307 -28.56 3.66 25.56
CA GLU A 307 -29.69 3.85 24.65
C GLU A 307 -30.21 5.29 24.77
N VAL A 308 -29.96 6.11 23.77
CA VAL A 308 -30.35 7.52 23.73
C VAL A 308 -31.67 7.64 22.95
N LYS A 309 -32.76 7.86 23.68
CA LYS A 309 -34.13 7.92 23.15
C LYS A 309 -34.62 9.37 23.05
N GLY A 310 -35.42 9.67 22.04
CA GLY A 310 -36.05 10.97 21.89
C GLY A 310 -36.53 11.24 20.47
N PHE A 311 -36.94 12.48 20.19
CA PHE A 311 -37.33 12.92 18.85
C PHE A 311 -37.07 14.42 18.65
N GLY A 312 -37.00 14.81 17.38
CA GLY A 312 -36.82 16.20 16.97
C GLY A 312 -35.48 16.79 17.42
N LEU A 313 -35.44 18.12 17.46
CA LEU A 313 -34.23 18.85 17.82
C LEU A 313 -34.01 18.85 19.33
N ARG A 314 -32.83 18.40 19.76
CA ARG A 314 -32.36 18.41 21.15
C ARG A 314 -30.94 18.97 21.25
N THR A 315 -30.61 19.53 22.41
CA THR A 315 -29.28 20.08 22.68
C THR A 315 -28.54 19.23 23.70
N SER A 316 -27.22 19.17 23.60
CA SER A 316 -26.37 18.50 24.59
C SER A 316 -25.16 19.36 24.94
N ASP A 317 -24.79 19.35 26.21
CA ASP A 317 -23.47 19.79 26.66
C ASP A 317 -22.36 18.90 26.08
N ARG A 318 -21.11 19.31 26.28
CA ARG A 318 -19.93 18.58 25.81
C ARG A 318 -19.84 17.20 26.45
N ILE A 319 -19.41 16.24 25.64
CA ILE A 319 -19.19 14.86 26.06
C ILE A 319 -17.68 14.65 26.19
N ARG A 320 -17.22 14.26 27.38
CA ARG A 320 -15.82 13.92 27.64
C ARG A 320 -15.72 12.48 28.11
N LEU A 321 -14.96 11.68 27.39
CA LEU A 321 -14.72 10.27 27.69
C LEU A 321 -13.22 10.05 27.85
N GLU A 322 -12.79 9.67 29.05
CA GLU A 322 -11.38 9.44 29.37
C GLU A 322 -11.18 7.99 29.81
N ASN A 323 -10.48 7.20 29.00
CA ASN A 323 -10.20 5.78 29.24
C ASN A 323 -11.47 4.93 29.46
N ARG A 324 -12.59 5.30 28.82
CA ARG A 324 -13.87 4.57 28.91
C ARG A 324 -14.24 3.90 27.59
N ARG A 325 -15.02 2.84 27.67
CA ARG A 325 -15.62 2.15 26.52
C ARG A 325 -17.13 2.37 26.55
N VAL A 326 -17.60 3.27 25.69
CA VAL A 326 -19.01 3.68 25.63
C VAL A 326 -19.57 3.46 24.23
N LYS A 327 -20.73 2.83 24.15
CA LYS A 327 -21.56 2.79 22.95
C LYS A 327 -22.79 3.67 23.14
N LEU A 328 -23.04 4.58 22.22
CA LEU A 328 -24.25 5.39 22.13
C LEU A 328 -25.13 4.83 21.01
N GLU A 329 -26.29 4.30 21.36
CA GLU A 329 -27.30 3.82 20.39
C GLU A 329 -28.47 4.81 20.37
N PHE A 330 -28.57 5.58 19.28
CA PHE A 330 -29.64 6.55 19.10
C PHE A 330 -30.91 5.88 18.58
N GLN A 331 -32.03 6.15 19.24
CA GLN A 331 -33.34 5.59 18.93
C GLN A 331 -34.34 6.73 18.78
N SER A 332 -34.62 7.11 17.54
CA SER A 332 -35.71 8.03 17.20
C SER A 332 -37.05 7.37 17.46
N GLU A 333 -38.02 8.13 17.98
CA GLU A 333 -39.38 7.63 18.10
C GLU A 333 -40.04 7.43 16.72
N PRO A 334 -40.73 6.29 16.49
CA PRO A 334 -41.43 6.05 15.22
C PRO A 334 -42.45 7.14 14.88
N ASN A 335 -42.55 7.48 13.59
CA ASN A 335 -43.49 8.48 13.06
C ASN A 335 -43.30 9.91 13.60
N LYS A 336 -42.14 10.22 14.18
CA LYS A 336 -41.76 11.58 14.61
C LYS A 336 -40.52 12.04 13.85
N PHE A 337 -40.21 13.34 13.97
CA PHE A 337 -38.95 13.86 13.44
C PHE A 337 -37.75 13.14 14.09
N PRO A 338 -36.70 12.83 13.31
CA PRO A 338 -35.54 12.11 13.83
C PRO A 338 -34.89 12.89 14.98
N LEU A 339 -34.44 12.16 16.01
CA LEU A 339 -33.70 12.74 17.12
C LEU A 339 -32.39 13.35 16.61
N THR A 340 -32.37 14.67 16.51
CA THR A 340 -31.23 15.44 16.03
C THR A 340 -30.58 16.17 17.20
N LEU A 341 -29.32 15.85 17.48
CA LEU A 341 -28.54 16.56 18.49
C LEU A 341 -27.85 17.79 17.91
N ARG A 342 -27.82 18.86 18.70
CA ARG A 342 -26.99 20.06 18.48
C ARG A 342 -26.20 20.45 19.73
N PRO A 343 -25.07 21.16 19.58
CA PRO A 343 -24.39 21.77 20.71
C PRO A 343 -25.34 22.72 21.46
N LYS A 344 -25.34 22.67 22.78
CA LYS A 344 -26.09 23.62 23.61
C LYS A 344 -25.44 25.01 23.56
N LEU A 345 -26.25 26.06 23.51
CA LEU A 345 -25.76 27.43 23.65
C LEU A 345 -25.20 27.65 25.06
N THR A 346 -23.93 28.05 25.16
CA THR A 346 -23.36 28.52 26.42
C THR A 346 -23.23 30.04 26.40
N SER A 347 -23.73 30.69 27.45
CA SER A 347 -23.69 32.16 27.63
C SER A 347 -22.30 32.69 27.98
N THR A 348 -21.32 31.81 28.20
CA THR A 348 -19.94 32.17 28.57
C THR A 348 -19.03 32.01 27.35
N GLY A 349 -18.60 33.13 26.76
CA GLY A 349 -17.87 33.23 25.49
C GLY A 349 -16.47 32.59 25.42
N ASN A 350 -16.13 31.64 26.30
CA ASN A 350 -14.77 31.13 26.48
C ASN A 350 -14.56 29.65 26.12
N GLN A 351 -15.51 28.99 25.47
CA GLN A 351 -15.38 27.55 25.22
C GLN A 351 -15.08 27.25 23.74
N SER A 352 -13.81 27.37 23.35
CA SER A 352 -13.25 26.88 22.07
C SER A 352 -12.72 25.44 22.23
N GLY A 353 -13.60 24.45 22.24
CA GLY A 353 -13.22 23.05 22.46
C GLY A 353 -14.12 22.07 21.71
N PRO A 354 -13.71 20.79 21.58
CA PRO A 354 -14.46 19.77 20.85
C PRO A 354 -15.81 19.51 21.54
N TRP A 355 -16.82 19.14 20.76
CA TRP A 355 -18.12 18.77 21.31
C TRP A 355 -18.07 17.40 21.98
N ILE A 356 -17.45 16.42 21.32
CA ILE A 356 -17.15 15.09 21.86
C ILE A 356 -15.64 14.92 21.89
N SER A 357 -15.07 14.70 23.07
CA SER A 357 -13.64 14.38 23.24
C SER A 357 -13.46 12.99 23.83
N VAL A 358 -12.63 12.18 23.19
CA VAL A 358 -12.30 10.81 23.62
C VAL A 358 -10.78 10.69 23.78
N THR A 359 -10.32 10.44 25.00
CA THR A 359 -8.90 10.28 25.33
C THR A 359 -8.68 8.88 25.89
N GLY A 360 -8.03 8.01 25.11
CA GLY A 360 -7.99 6.57 25.40
C GLY A 360 -9.37 5.89 25.40
N GLY A 361 -9.40 4.57 25.33
CA GLY A 361 -10.65 3.80 25.35
C GLY A 361 -11.31 3.62 23.97
N TYR A 362 -12.65 3.52 23.96
CA TYR A 362 -13.44 3.17 22.77
C TYR A 362 -14.79 3.92 22.75
N LEU A 363 -15.12 4.56 21.64
CA LEU A 363 -16.42 5.18 21.41
C LEU A 363 -17.10 4.55 20.19
N GLU A 364 -18.31 4.03 20.35
CA GLU A 364 -19.18 3.65 19.24
C GLU A 364 -20.42 4.53 19.22
N ILE A 365 -20.72 5.17 18.10
CA ILE A 365 -21.97 5.90 17.88
C ILE A 365 -22.74 5.18 16.77
N SER A 366 -23.96 4.77 17.08
CA SER A 366 -24.86 4.08 16.15
C SER A 366 -26.11 4.91 15.91
N SER A 367 -26.47 5.10 14.63
CA SER A 367 -27.74 5.69 14.18
C SER A 367 -27.99 7.12 14.67
N GLY A 368 -26.94 7.87 15.00
CA GLY A 368 -27.05 9.23 15.52
C GLY A 368 -27.19 10.28 14.42
N VAL A 369 -28.10 11.23 14.62
CA VAL A 369 -28.27 12.40 13.74
C VAL A 369 -27.77 13.65 14.46
N PHE A 370 -26.80 14.34 13.85
CA PHE A 370 -26.12 15.49 14.44
C PHE A 370 -26.14 16.68 13.49
N ASN A 371 -26.44 17.85 14.06
CA ASN A 371 -26.20 19.12 13.41
C ASN A 371 -25.21 19.92 14.28
N VAL A 372 -24.02 20.12 13.76
CA VAL A 372 -22.90 20.77 14.46
C VAL A 372 -22.90 22.27 14.20
N ASP A 373 -23.70 22.74 13.24
CA ASP A 373 -23.90 24.15 12.97
C ASP A 373 -24.80 24.77 14.04
N PRO A 374 -24.27 25.65 14.90
CA PRO A 374 -25.02 26.14 16.02
C PRO A 374 -25.84 27.38 15.57
N VAL A 375 -26.82 27.82 16.37
CA VAL A 375 -27.66 28.97 15.99
C VAL A 375 -26.79 30.24 15.89
N VAL A 376 -27.16 31.19 15.02
CA VAL A 376 -26.50 32.51 14.90
C VAL A 376 -26.20 33.08 16.30
N ASP A 377 -24.98 33.59 16.50
CA ASP A 377 -24.42 34.14 17.76
C ASP A 377 -24.07 33.14 18.89
N SER A 378 -24.00 31.85 18.61
CA SER A 378 -23.61 30.84 19.60
C SER A 378 -22.15 30.38 19.52
N ALA A 379 -21.64 29.84 20.62
CA ALA A 379 -20.30 29.25 20.69
C ALA A 379 -20.24 27.95 19.87
N MET A 380 -19.50 27.99 18.75
CA MET A 380 -19.25 26.83 17.90
C MET A 380 -18.18 25.92 18.49
N PRO A 381 -18.36 24.58 18.49
CA PRO A 381 -17.31 23.67 18.93
C PRO A 381 -16.14 23.69 17.94
N SER A 382 -14.94 23.39 18.44
CA SER A 382 -13.74 23.35 17.58
C SER A 382 -13.66 22.12 16.68
N GLN A 383 -14.35 21.04 17.09
CA GLN A 383 -14.57 19.80 16.36
C GLN A 383 -15.89 19.17 16.80
N TRP A 384 -16.51 18.35 15.97
CA TRP A 384 -17.59 17.46 16.45
C TRP A 384 -17.00 16.35 17.30
N VAL A 385 -16.02 15.62 16.79
CA VAL A 385 -15.31 14.55 17.51
C VAL A 385 -13.81 14.83 17.51
N LYS A 386 -13.19 14.82 18.68
CA LYS A 386 -11.74 14.78 18.84
C LYS A 386 -11.33 13.49 19.56
N SER A 387 -10.43 12.71 18.95
CA SER A 387 -9.90 11.48 19.54
C SER A 387 -8.39 11.56 19.75
N GLN A 388 -7.91 11.10 20.90
CA GLN A 388 -6.49 10.99 21.23
C GLN A 388 -6.22 9.61 21.83
N GLY A 389 -5.59 8.73 21.05
CA GLY A 389 -5.31 7.36 21.49
C GLY A 389 -6.53 6.47 21.71
N ALA A 390 -7.72 6.90 21.28
CA ALA A 390 -8.97 6.15 21.41
C ALA A 390 -9.44 5.63 20.05
N SER A 391 -10.09 4.47 20.06
CA SER A 391 -10.74 3.95 18.84
C SER A 391 -12.18 4.46 18.77
N VAL A 392 -12.57 4.93 17.59
CA VAL A 392 -13.90 5.51 17.34
C VAL A 392 -14.56 4.77 16.18
N LEU A 393 -15.77 4.27 16.40
CA LEU A 393 -16.63 3.69 15.38
C LEU A 393 -17.90 4.54 15.22
N LEU A 394 -18.11 5.07 14.03
CA LEU A 394 -19.31 5.80 13.64
C LEU A 394 -20.07 4.95 12.63
N ASN A 395 -21.22 4.45 13.04
CA ASN A 395 -22.06 3.57 12.23
C ASN A 395 -23.42 4.21 12.01
N GLN A 396 -23.88 4.28 10.75
CA GLN A 396 -25.19 4.83 10.41
C GLN A 396 -25.41 6.25 10.94
N CYS A 397 -24.35 7.05 10.99
CA CYS A 397 -24.41 8.42 11.50
C CYS A 397 -24.76 9.39 10.37
N TYR A 398 -25.60 10.38 10.67
CA TYR A 398 -25.94 11.48 9.75
C TYR A 398 -25.49 12.79 10.38
N VAL A 399 -24.46 13.42 9.81
CA VAL A 399 -23.81 14.59 10.42
C VAL A 399 -23.74 15.71 9.43
N THR A 400 -24.30 16.85 9.82
CA THR A 400 -24.27 18.10 9.06
C THR A 400 -23.63 19.21 9.88
N ALA A 401 -22.93 20.10 9.21
CA ALA A 401 -22.33 21.30 9.76
C ALA A 401 -22.41 22.42 8.72
N ALA A 402 -21.93 23.62 9.08
CA ALA A 402 -21.95 24.78 8.20
C ALA A 402 -21.39 24.44 6.81
N GLU A 403 -22.11 24.85 5.76
CA GLU A 403 -21.74 24.54 4.38
C GLU A 403 -20.45 25.23 3.93
N GLN A 404 -20.16 26.39 4.54
CA GLN A 404 -18.94 27.15 4.32
C GLN A 404 -17.93 26.84 5.44
N PRO A 405 -16.61 26.83 5.13
CA PRO A 405 -15.58 26.71 6.14
C PRO A 405 -15.76 27.75 7.25
N GLN A 406 -15.62 27.32 8.50
CA GLN A 406 -15.73 28.17 9.69
C GLN A 406 -14.40 28.15 10.42
N GLU A 407 -13.83 29.31 10.76
CA GLU A 407 -12.55 29.37 11.47
C GLU A 407 -12.59 28.66 12.83
N LYS A 408 -13.75 28.72 13.50
CA LYS A 408 -13.93 28.11 14.82
C LYS A 408 -13.96 26.58 14.76
N LEU A 409 -14.54 25.98 13.71
CA LEU A 409 -14.61 24.52 13.52
C LEU A 409 -13.49 24.07 12.58
N ALA A 410 -12.32 23.75 13.14
CA ALA A 410 -11.14 23.47 12.32
C ALA A 410 -11.30 22.22 11.42
N ALA A 411 -12.01 21.21 11.92
CA ALA A 411 -12.42 20.03 11.18
C ALA A 411 -13.63 19.38 11.87
N LEU A 412 -14.37 18.54 11.15
CA LEU A 412 -15.50 17.81 11.74
C LEU A 412 -15.00 16.74 12.71
N ILE A 413 -14.05 15.90 12.30
CA ILE A 413 -13.40 14.87 13.11
C ILE A 413 -11.89 15.08 13.09
N ASP A 414 -11.27 15.10 14.27
CA ASP A 414 -9.83 15.27 14.44
C ASP A 414 -9.27 14.15 15.32
N VAL A 415 -8.29 13.41 14.80
CA VAL A 415 -7.67 12.28 15.48
C VAL A 415 -6.17 12.49 15.56
N ASP A 416 -5.69 12.65 16.78
CA ASP A 416 -4.30 12.97 17.09
C ASP A 416 -3.62 11.84 17.90
N SER A 417 -2.32 11.98 18.10
CA SER A 417 -1.54 11.08 18.95
C SER A 417 -2.01 11.12 20.41
N ALA A 418 -1.93 9.96 21.06
CA ALA A 418 -2.09 9.88 22.50
C ALA A 418 -1.01 10.72 23.21
N PRO A 419 -1.30 11.31 24.39
CA PRO A 419 -0.30 12.02 25.20
C PRO A 419 0.88 11.14 25.61
N ALA A 420 0.69 9.82 25.68
CA ALA A 420 1.71 8.83 25.95
C ALA A 420 1.79 7.81 24.80
N PRO A 421 3.00 7.39 24.38
CA PRO A 421 3.15 6.45 23.27
C PRO A 421 2.55 5.08 23.61
N THR A 422 1.56 4.64 22.83
CA THR A 422 0.97 3.30 22.94
C THR A 422 1.60 2.33 21.94
N ALA A 423 1.69 1.05 22.32
CA ALA A 423 2.19 -0.01 21.45
C ALA A 423 1.21 -0.31 20.29
N ASP A 424 -0.09 -0.06 20.47
CA ASP A 424 -1.13 -0.36 19.48
C ASP A 424 -1.63 0.88 18.74
N PHE A 425 -2.14 0.66 17.51
CA PHE A 425 -2.84 1.67 16.73
C PHE A 425 -4.29 1.80 17.23
N SER A 426 -4.75 3.03 17.38
CA SER A 426 -6.19 3.30 17.42
C SER A 426 -6.80 3.18 16.02
N SER A 427 -8.12 3.02 15.93
CA SER A 427 -8.83 3.04 14.64
C SER A 427 -9.97 4.05 14.63
N LEU A 428 -10.15 4.76 13.52
CA LEU A 428 -11.36 5.50 13.20
C LEU A 428 -12.11 4.72 12.12
N SER A 429 -13.30 4.22 12.42
CA SER A 429 -14.13 3.50 11.47
C SER A 429 -15.40 4.27 11.19
N LEU A 430 -15.64 4.64 9.93
CA LEU A 430 -16.87 5.26 9.44
C LEU A 430 -17.60 4.26 8.55
N GLN A 431 -18.80 3.85 8.95
CA GLN A 431 -19.58 2.84 8.26
C GLN A 431 -20.97 3.37 7.98
N GLN A 432 -21.42 3.23 6.74
CA GLN A 432 -22.79 3.58 6.35
C GLN A 432 -23.22 4.97 6.82
N SER A 433 -22.34 5.97 6.74
CA SER A 433 -22.57 7.27 7.34
C SER A 433 -22.50 8.40 6.32
N TYR A 434 -23.17 9.51 6.63
CA TYR A 434 -23.17 10.75 5.85
C TYR A 434 -22.50 11.86 6.67
N LEU A 435 -21.43 12.45 6.13
CA LEU A 435 -20.75 13.59 6.74
C LEU A 435 -20.71 14.77 5.76
N GLN A 436 -21.22 15.92 6.19
CA GLN A 436 -21.20 17.17 5.43
C GLN A 436 -20.62 18.32 6.26
N TYR A 437 -19.59 18.99 5.73
CA TYR A 437 -19.03 20.21 6.32
C TYR A 437 -18.24 21.02 5.29
N GLY A 438 -18.31 22.35 5.31
CA GLY A 438 -17.54 23.21 4.40
C GLY A 438 -16.02 23.12 4.56
N GLY A 439 -15.50 22.95 5.79
CA GLY A 439 -14.07 22.78 6.06
C GLY A 439 -13.61 21.31 5.99
N ASP A 440 -12.48 20.98 6.61
CA ASP A 440 -11.93 19.61 6.55
C ASP A 440 -12.85 18.61 7.29
N LEU A 441 -13.16 17.46 6.67
CA LEU A 441 -13.99 16.44 7.33
C LEU A 441 -13.18 15.66 8.34
N LEU A 442 -12.16 14.94 7.88
CA LEU A 442 -11.34 14.07 8.71
C LEU A 442 -9.91 14.57 8.74
N ARG A 443 -9.39 14.95 9.92
CA ARG A 443 -7.97 15.22 10.15
C ARG A 443 -7.39 14.10 10.98
N ILE A 444 -6.39 13.40 10.45
CA ILE A 444 -5.92 12.15 11.04
C ILE A 444 -4.40 12.09 11.03
N ASN A 445 -3.84 11.76 12.19
CA ASN A 445 -2.46 11.35 12.29
C ASN A 445 -2.32 9.83 12.08
N LEU A 446 -1.82 9.43 10.91
CA LEU A 446 -1.62 8.04 10.51
C LEU A 446 -0.55 7.31 11.31
N LYS A 447 0.27 8.03 12.10
CA LYS A 447 1.23 7.41 13.02
C LYS A 447 0.53 6.80 14.25
N SER A 448 -0.63 7.32 14.64
CA SER A 448 -1.37 6.91 15.84
C SER A 448 -2.72 6.24 15.54
N CYS A 449 -3.31 6.52 14.38
CA CYS A 449 -4.64 6.05 14.02
C CYS A 449 -4.73 5.51 12.59
N ARG A 450 -5.52 4.45 12.40
CA ARG A 450 -5.85 3.89 11.09
C ARG A 450 -7.31 4.19 10.75
N PRO A 451 -7.58 5.01 9.71
CA PRO A 451 -8.94 5.23 9.25
C PRO A 451 -9.44 4.15 8.31
N PHE A 452 -10.70 3.78 8.51
CA PHE A 452 -11.48 2.86 7.69
C PHE A 452 -12.79 3.55 7.35
N VAL A 453 -13.02 3.82 6.07
CA VAL A 453 -14.27 4.42 5.60
C VAL A 453 -14.94 3.45 4.65
N ASN A 454 -16.17 3.07 4.96
CA ASN A 454 -16.90 2.06 4.22
C ASN A 454 -18.36 2.50 3.99
N GLN A 455 -18.86 2.32 2.77
CA GLN A 455 -20.28 2.57 2.43
C GLN A 455 -20.77 3.96 2.85
N SER A 456 -19.91 4.97 2.82
CA SER A 456 -20.19 6.29 3.38
C SER A 456 -20.14 7.39 2.33
N VAL A 457 -20.84 8.48 2.58
CA VAL A 457 -20.87 9.67 1.72
C VAL A 457 -20.19 10.82 2.46
N LEU A 458 -19.13 11.36 1.86
CA LEU A 458 -18.29 12.43 2.42
C LEU A 458 -18.38 13.67 1.54
N VAL A 459 -18.86 14.78 2.12
CA VAL A 459 -19.16 16.02 1.38
C VAL A 459 -18.47 17.22 2.02
N THR A 460 -17.61 17.92 1.27
CA THR A 460 -16.89 19.09 1.80
C THR A 460 -16.45 20.10 0.74
N GLN A 461 -16.25 21.36 1.11
CA GLN A 461 -15.60 22.33 0.23
C GLN A 461 -14.07 22.35 0.39
N ARG A 462 -13.52 21.65 1.38
CA ARG A 462 -12.08 21.57 1.62
C ARG A 462 -11.56 20.15 1.40
N HIS A 463 -11.01 19.48 2.43
CA HIS A 463 -10.49 18.11 2.28
C HIS A 463 -11.37 17.06 2.96
N ALA A 464 -11.63 15.95 2.27
CA ALA A 464 -12.38 14.85 2.87
C ALA A 464 -11.51 14.06 3.86
N LEU A 465 -10.29 13.71 3.45
CA LEU A 465 -9.29 13.08 4.32
C LEU A 465 -7.99 13.89 4.32
N ALA A 466 -7.71 14.60 5.40
CA ALA A 466 -6.44 15.25 5.67
C ALA A 466 -5.57 14.34 6.55
N LEU A 467 -4.61 13.67 5.90
CA LEU A 467 -3.81 12.58 6.44
C LEU A 467 -2.37 13.08 6.68
N SER A 468 -1.95 13.07 7.93
CA SER A 468 -0.60 13.45 8.34
C SER A 468 0.13 12.28 8.98
N TYR A 469 1.46 12.33 9.01
CA TYR A 469 2.28 11.34 9.72
C TYR A 469 3.28 12.08 10.61
N LYS A 470 2.90 12.29 11.87
CA LYS A 470 3.62 13.16 12.81
C LYS A 470 3.71 12.54 14.22
N GLY A 471 4.65 13.00 15.03
CA GLY A 471 4.80 12.62 16.44
C GLY A 471 6.05 11.79 16.73
N GLU A 472 6.35 11.59 18.02
CA GLU A 472 7.55 10.91 18.52
C GLU A 472 7.39 9.37 18.60
N GLY A 473 8.47 8.63 18.83
CA GLY A 473 8.47 7.16 18.93
C GLY A 473 8.79 6.41 17.63
N ALA A 474 8.96 5.09 17.73
CA ALA A 474 9.38 4.22 16.62
C ALA A 474 8.48 4.35 15.38
N ALA A 475 9.08 4.35 14.19
CA ALA A 475 8.36 4.46 12.92
C ALA A 475 7.50 3.21 12.69
N LYS A 476 6.18 3.35 12.84
CA LYS A 476 5.19 2.32 12.49
C LYS A 476 4.55 2.67 11.16
N ARG A 477 4.30 1.69 10.30
CA ARG A 477 3.64 1.94 9.02
C ARG A 477 2.19 2.41 9.22
N GLY A 478 1.87 3.59 8.70
CA GLY A 478 0.53 4.13 8.67
C GLY A 478 -0.33 3.39 7.64
N PHE A 479 -1.64 3.38 7.86
CA PHE A 479 -2.58 2.68 6.97
C PHE A 479 -3.91 3.43 6.90
N PHE A 480 -4.50 3.52 5.71
CA PHE A 480 -5.87 3.99 5.53
C PHE A 480 -6.61 3.14 4.49
N GLN A 481 -7.93 3.02 4.68
CA GLN A 481 -8.79 2.29 3.77
C GLN A 481 -10.08 3.06 3.47
N LEU A 482 -10.46 3.08 2.19
CA LEU A 482 -11.71 3.63 1.68
C LEU A 482 -12.37 2.62 0.74
N THR A 483 -13.57 2.15 1.07
CA THR A 483 -14.29 1.14 0.27
C THR A 483 -15.76 1.49 0.04
N HIS A 484 -16.27 1.25 -1.16
CA HIS A 484 -17.70 1.45 -1.49
C HIS A 484 -18.24 2.81 -1.05
N SER A 485 -17.44 3.87 -1.13
CA SER A 485 -17.78 5.18 -0.59
C SER A 485 -17.84 6.24 -1.69
N THR A 486 -18.67 7.25 -1.49
CA THR A 486 -18.79 8.39 -2.41
C THR A 486 -18.20 9.63 -1.75
N VAL A 487 -17.23 10.24 -2.40
CA VAL A 487 -16.52 11.41 -1.88
C VAL A 487 -16.70 12.57 -2.86
N SER A 488 -17.13 13.71 -2.35
CA SER A 488 -17.29 14.96 -3.08
C SER A 488 -16.56 16.05 -2.32
N SER A 489 -15.48 16.57 -2.90
CA SER A 489 -14.78 17.71 -2.33
C SER A 489 -14.19 18.67 -3.36
N ARG A 490 -13.95 19.91 -2.93
CA ARG A 490 -13.41 20.97 -3.79
C ARG A 490 -11.91 21.17 -3.65
N ALA A 491 -11.35 21.37 -2.46
CA ALA A 491 -9.90 21.57 -2.34
C ALA A 491 -9.08 20.31 -2.61
N GLY A 492 -9.56 19.15 -2.14
CA GLY A 492 -8.91 17.86 -2.40
C GLY A 492 -9.65 16.69 -1.76
N HIS A 493 -9.79 15.53 -2.40
CA HIS A 493 -10.36 14.37 -1.71
C HIS A 493 -9.41 13.85 -0.63
N PHE A 494 -8.11 13.79 -0.95
CA PHE A 494 -7.05 13.45 -0.02
C PHE A 494 -6.06 14.61 0.08
N GLN A 495 -5.73 15.01 1.30
CA GLN A 495 -4.59 15.86 1.59
C GLN A 495 -3.54 15.05 2.34
N PHE A 496 -2.30 15.05 1.87
CA PHE A 496 -1.20 14.31 2.49
C PHE A 496 -0.15 15.23 3.08
N GLU A 497 0.24 14.95 4.32
CA GLU A 497 1.38 15.58 5.00
C GLU A 497 2.26 14.47 5.60
N ILE A 498 2.95 13.75 4.72
CA ILE A 498 3.74 12.57 5.04
C ILE A 498 5.23 12.92 4.84
N PRO A 499 6.09 12.77 5.85
CA PRO A 499 7.51 13.06 5.72
C PRO A 499 8.19 12.06 4.76
N GLN A 500 9.40 12.40 4.31
CA GLN A 500 10.15 11.46 3.47
C GLN A 500 10.50 10.28 4.38
N PRO A 501 10.28 9.03 3.97
CA PRO A 501 10.85 7.90 4.68
C PRO A 501 12.38 8.07 4.80
N GLU A 502 13.00 7.44 5.80
CA GLU A 502 14.47 7.34 5.79
C GLU A 502 14.92 6.72 4.45
N PRO A 503 16.09 7.13 3.93
CA PRO A 503 16.63 6.56 2.71
C PRO A 503 16.54 5.03 2.74
N HIS A 504 16.08 4.46 1.63
CA HIS A 504 15.95 3.02 1.42
C HIS A 504 14.83 2.30 2.19
N ARG A 505 14.08 2.99 3.06
CA ARG A 505 12.89 2.43 3.72
C ARG A 505 11.68 2.41 2.79
N PRO A 506 10.76 1.43 2.94
CA PRO A 506 9.50 1.43 2.20
C PRO A 506 8.64 2.66 2.55
N PRO A 507 7.67 3.01 1.69
CA PRO A 507 6.68 4.04 1.96
C PRO A 507 6.09 3.94 3.37
N LEU A 508 6.07 5.07 4.09
CA LEU A 508 5.60 5.15 5.48
C LEU A 508 4.11 4.84 5.63
N VAL A 509 3.35 5.02 4.55
CA VAL A 509 1.90 4.87 4.55
C VAL A 509 1.48 3.89 3.46
N GLU A 510 0.46 3.12 3.76
CA GLU A 510 -0.25 2.29 2.79
C GLU A 510 -1.73 2.70 2.71
N GLY A 511 -2.25 2.78 1.49
CA GLY A 511 -3.63 3.16 1.21
C GLY A 511 -4.34 2.11 0.38
N VAL A 512 -5.50 1.64 0.83
CA VAL A 512 -6.37 0.73 0.06
C VAL A 512 -7.68 1.42 -0.31
N ILE A 513 -7.89 1.67 -1.60
CA ILE A 513 -9.01 2.45 -2.14
C ILE A 513 -9.74 1.59 -3.18
N ARG A 514 -10.95 1.13 -2.86
CA ARG A 514 -11.68 0.16 -3.70
C ARG A 514 -13.14 0.50 -3.90
N ASP A 515 -13.60 0.33 -5.14
CA ASP A 515 -15.01 0.42 -5.48
C ASP A 515 -15.63 1.77 -5.05
N ASN A 516 -14.88 2.88 -5.13
CA ASN A 516 -15.33 4.20 -4.70
C ASN A 516 -15.74 5.10 -5.86
N VAL A 517 -16.54 6.12 -5.56
CA VAL A 517 -16.88 7.21 -6.47
C VAL A 517 -16.28 8.50 -5.96
N PHE A 518 -15.47 9.15 -6.79
CA PHE A 518 -14.95 10.50 -6.58
C PHE A 518 -15.73 11.46 -7.47
N ALA A 519 -16.73 12.10 -6.86
CA ALA A 519 -17.67 12.99 -7.51
C ALA A 519 -17.10 14.42 -7.64
N GLY A 520 -17.76 15.22 -8.49
CA GLY A 520 -17.47 16.65 -8.65
C GLY A 520 -17.64 17.45 -7.36
N ALA A 521 -17.24 18.71 -7.37
CA ALA A 521 -17.31 19.57 -6.19
C ALA A 521 -18.76 19.91 -5.82
N VAL A 522 -19.04 19.99 -4.52
CA VAL A 522 -20.20 20.72 -4.02
C VAL A 522 -19.92 22.22 -3.91
N GLY A 523 -20.92 23.05 -4.22
CA GLY A 523 -20.92 24.48 -3.90
C GLY A 523 -20.47 25.42 -5.02
N VAL A 524 -20.82 26.69 -4.83
CA VAL A 524 -20.89 27.86 -5.74
C VAL A 524 -20.09 27.79 -7.06
N GLU A 525 -20.78 28.11 -8.16
CA GLU A 525 -20.27 28.45 -9.49
C GLU A 525 -19.46 29.77 -9.49
N ASP A 526 -18.52 29.93 -8.56
CA ASP A 526 -17.54 30.99 -8.65
C ASP A 526 -16.42 30.54 -9.60
N LYS A 527 -16.29 31.23 -10.74
CA LYS A 527 -15.22 30.98 -11.72
C LYS A 527 -13.83 31.19 -11.14
N SER A 528 -13.70 31.93 -10.02
CA SER A 528 -12.44 32.17 -9.33
C SER A 528 -12.06 31.08 -8.33
N ALA A 529 -13.03 30.24 -7.92
CA ALA A 529 -12.78 29.22 -6.92
C ALA A 529 -11.96 28.06 -7.50
N PRO A 530 -11.07 27.44 -6.70
CA PRO A 530 -10.20 26.37 -7.16
C PRO A 530 -11.05 25.22 -7.71
N LYS A 531 -10.57 24.67 -8.82
CA LYS A 531 -11.19 23.51 -9.44
C LYS A 531 -10.98 22.25 -8.58
N PRO A 532 -11.89 21.28 -8.60
CA PRO A 532 -11.79 20.12 -7.74
C PRO A 532 -10.58 19.24 -8.07
N GLN A 533 -9.87 18.84 -7.03
CA GLN A 533 -8.69 17.98 -7.11
C GLN A 533 -8.91 16.67 -6.34
N LEU A 534 -8.26 15.61 -6.80
CA LEU A 534 -8.27 14.32 -6.10
C LEU A 534 -7.24 14.32 -4.97
N LEU A 535 -6.02 14.81 -5.24
CA LEU A 535 -4.89 14.80 -4.30
C LEU A 535 -4.34 16.21 -4.09
N VAL A 536 -4.06 16.51 -2.82
CA VAL A 536 -3.23 17.63 -2.38
C VAL A 536 -2.11 17.03 -1.52
N ALA A 537 -0.88 17.52 -1.66
CA ALA A 537 0.22 17.04 -0.84
C ALA A 537 1.12 18.18 -0.37
N LYS A 538 1.68 18.02 0.84
CA LYS A 538 2.80 18.76 1.39
C LYS A 538 3.81 17.72 1.90
N PRO A 539 4.87 17.39 1.17
CA PRO A 539 5.48 18.10 0.02
C PRO A 539 4.83 17.77 -1.35
N SER A 540 5.50 18.11 -2.47
CA SER A 540 4.97 18.05 -3.84
C SER A 540 4.28 16.72 -4.16
N LEU A 541 3.27 16.77 -5.05
CA LEU A 541 2.60 15.57 -5.56
C LEU A 541 3.60 14.59 -6.18
N ASP A 542 4.62 15.09 -6.89
CA ASP A 542 5.59 14.22 -7.58
C ASP A 542 6.37 13.30 -6.62
N ASP A 543 6.52 13.68 -5.34
CA ASP A 543 7.22 12.88 -4.32
C ASP A 543 6.30 11.85 -3.63
N LEU A 544 4.98 11.94 -3.86
CA LEU A 544 3.98 11.16 -3.14
C LEU A 544 4.11 9.63 -3.36
N PRO A 545 4.42 9.13 -4.58
CA PRO A 545 4.63 7.70 -4.80
C PRO A 545 5.78 7.10 -3.97
N GLY A 546 6.80 7.89 -3.62
CA GLY A 546 7.89 7.45 -2.73
C GLY A 546 7.49 7.39 -1.25
N ARG A 547 6.36 7.99 -0.89
CA ARG A 547 5.90 8.15 0.52
C ARG A 547 4.69 7.30 0.85
N ILE A 548 3.89 6.97 -0.16
CA ILE A 548 2.63 6.25 -0.01
C ILE A 548 2.60 5.07 -0.98
N TRP A 549 2.34 3.90 -0.42
CA TRP A 549 1.98 2.73 -1.19
C TRP A 549 0.47 2.73 -1.43
N TRP A 550 0.07 3.19 -2.61
CA TRP A 550 -1.34 3.25 -3.01
C TRP A 550 -1.80 1.97 -3.70
N TRP A 551 -2.99 1.49 -3.35
CA TRP A 551 -3.69 0.37 -4.00
C TRP A 551 -5.09 0.78 -4.39
N GLY A 552 -5.33 0.93 -5.69
CA GLY A 552 -6.62 1.32 -6.27
C GLY A 552 -7.25 0.20 -7.09
N GLU A 553 -8.53 -0.11 -6.86
CA GLU A 553 -9.31 -1.01 -7.72
C GLU A 553 -10.71 -0.45 -7.98
N ARG A 554 -11.16 -0.43 -9.24
CA ARG A 554 -12.54 -0.08 -9.64
C ARG A 554 -13.05 1.23 -9.04
N ASN A 555 -12.20 2.25 -9.00
CA ASN A 555 -12.61 3.58 -8.55
C ASN A 555 -13.06 4.43 -9.75
N GLY A 556 -14.18 5.11 -9.60
CA GLY A 556 -14.71 6.05 -10.58
C GLY A 556 -14.34 7.49 -10.26
N PHE A 557 -14.02 8.25 -11.30
CA PHE A 557 -13.59 9.64 -11.21
C PHE A 557 -14.48 10.50 -12.10
N SER A 558 -15.09 11.52 -11.52
CA SER A 558 -15.85 12.53 -12.28
C SER A 558 -14.93 13.27 -13.25
N ASN A 559 -15.48 13.64 -14.41
CA ASN A 559 -14.82 14.50 -15.40
C ASN A 559 -14.62 15.94 -14.91
N GLU A 560 -15.27 16.34 -13.81
CA GLU A 560 -15.07 17.64 -13.18
C GLU A 560 -13.73 17.74 -12.45
N LEU A 561 -13.13 16.60 -12.07
CA LEU A 561 -11.82 16.57 -11.40
C LEU A 561 -10.74 17.06 -12.36
N THR A 562 -10.17 18.23 -12.06
CA THR A 562 -9.07 18.79 -12.85
C THR A 562 -7.79 18.71 -12.05
N GLN A 563 -7.07 17.61 -12.25
CA GLN A 563 -5.76 17.41 -11.68
C GLN A 563 -4.78 17.04 -12.77
N ASN A 564 -3.59 17.66 -12.70
CA ASN A 564 -2.45 17.26 -13.49
C ASN A 564 -1.45 16.54 -12.57
N LEU A 565 -0.92 15.43 -13.04
CA LEU A 565 0.15 14.67 -12.41
C LEU A 565 1.32 14.61 -13.40
N GLN A 566 2.52 15.02 -12.98
CA GLN A 566 3.70 15.05 -13.85
C GLN A 566 3.42 15.77 -15.20
N ASN A 567 2.75 16.93 -15.13
CA ASN A 567 2.33 17.77 -16.27
C ASN A 567 1.36 17.13 -17.28
N LYS A 568 0.67 16.04 -16.90
CA LYS A 568 -0.35 15.39 -17.73
C LYS A 568 -1.67 15.24 -16.98
N PRO A 569 -2.81 15.18 -17.69
CA PRO A 569 -4.11 14.97 -17.05
C PRO A 569 -4.15 13.71 -16.18
N LEU A 570 -4.93 13.77 -15.10
CA LEU A 570 -5.14 12.64 -14.17
C LEU A 570 -5.48 11.34 -14.91
N SER A 571 -6.41 11.38 -15.87
CA SER A 571 -6.83 10.21 -16.66
C SER A 571 -5.67 9.49 -17.35
N ASP A 572 -4.67 10.25 -17.78
CA ASP A 572 -3.60 9.77 -18.64
C ASP A 572 -2.43 9.21 -17.84
N GLN A 573 -2.31 9.58 -16.56
CA GLN A 573 -1.19 9.19 -15.69
C GLN A 573 -1.60 8.37 -14.48
N TRP A 574 -2.87 8.33 -14.09
CA TRP A 574 -3.28 7.73 -12.82
C TRP A 574 -2.84 6.26 -12.65
N THR A 575 -2.87 5.49 -13.75
CA THR A 575 -2.48 4.07 -13.75
C THR A 575 -0.98 3.82 -13.65
N THR A 576 -0.17 4.82 -13.96
CA THR A 576 1.31 4.74 -13.94
C THR A 576 1.91 5.51 -12.77
N TYR A 577 1.25 6.56 -12.30
CA TYR A 577 1.73 7.47 -11.25
C TYR A 577 2.12 6.76 -9.95
N TRP A 578 1.31 5.80 -9.51
CA TRP A 578 1.57 5.01 -8.29
C TRP A 578 2.48 3.79 -8.50
N GLY A 579 2.98 3.58 -9.73
CA GLY A 579 3.64 2.36 -10.14
C GLY A 579 2.68 1.39 -10.86
N ARG A 580 3.20 0.67 -11.85
CA ARG A 580 2.38 -0.17 -12.73
C ARG A 580 1.70 -1.29 -11.95
N GLY A 581 0.38 -1.37 -12.14
CA GLY A 581 -0.46 -2.39 -11.52
C GLY A 581 -1.02 -2.00 -10.16
N HIS A 582 -0.57 -0.90 -9.54
CA HIS A 582 -1.12 -0.41 -8.28
C HIS A 582 -2.54 0.13 -8.41
N VAL A 583 -2.91 0.57 -9.61
CA VAL A 583 -4.26 1.00 -9.96
C VAL A 583 -4.81 0.06 -11.02
N GLN A 584 -5.95 -0.57 -10.73
CA GLN A 584 -6.67 -1.46 -11.63
C GLN A 584 -8.06 -0.90 -11.93
N GLU A 585 -8.45 -1.00 -13.20
CA GLU A 585 -9.80 -0.67 -13.68
C GLU A 585 -10.31 0.71 -13.22
N PRO A 586 -9.51 1.79 -13.31
CA PRO A 586 -10.05 3.11 -13.01
C PRO A 586 -11.10 3.47 -14.06
N LEU A 587 -12.20 4.07 -13.61
CA LEU A 587 -13.26 4.53 -14.49
C LEU A 587 -13.14 6.05 -14.64
N PHE A 588 -12.68 6.47 -15.81
CA PHE A 588 -12.69 7.84 -16.29
C PHE A 588 -13.66 7.99 -17.47
N GLY A 589 -13.92 9.23 -17.87
CA GLY A 589 -14.76 9.57 -19.03
C GLY A 589 -16.01 10.33 -18.63
N ALA A 590 -16.64 10.98 -19.61
CA ALA A 590 -17.83 11.79 -19.38
C ALA A 590 -19.05 10.97 -18.90
N ASP A 591 -19.12 9.70 -19.27
CA ASP A 591 -20.16 8.73 -18.89
C ASP A 591 -19.75 7.85 -17.68
N GLY A 592 -18.56 8.06 -17.13
CA GLY A 592 -18.00 7.25 -16.05
C GLY A 592 -18.74 7.47 -14.73
N VAL A 593 -18.50 8.63 -14.12
CA VAL A 593 -19.19 9.11 -12.93
C VAL A 593 -20.02 10.33 -13.29
N MET A 594 -21.34 10.13 -13.34
CA MET A 594 -22.32 11.19 -13.52
C MET A 594 -23.32 11.12 -12.38
N LEU A 595 -23.58 12.25 -11.73
CA LEU A 595 -24.63 12.34 -10.71
C LEU A 595 -25.98 12.59 -11.38
N ALA A 596 -27.05 12.10 -10.76
CA ALA A 596 -28.42 12.31 -11.23
C ALA A 596 -28.90 13.75 -11.02
N ASP A 597 -28.43 14.38 -9.94
CA ASP A 597 -28.76 15.75 -9.59
C ASP A 597 -27.58 16.69 -9.91
N ASN A 598 -27.89 17.92 -10.30
CA ASN A 598 -26.88 18.98 -10.44
C ASN A 598 -26.60 19.60 -9.07
N LEU A 599 -25.46 19.27 -8.46
CA LEU A 599 -25.09 19.73 -7.12
C LEU A 599 -25.07 21.26 -6.99
N SER A 600 -24.74 21.99 -8.05
CA SER A 600 -24.67 23.47 -8.04
C SER A 600 -26.04 24.13 -7.84
N GLN A 601 -27.13 23.42 -8.13
CA GLN A 601 -28.50 23.94 -8.06
C GLN A 601 -29.22 23.58 -6.75
N LEU A 602 -28.58 22.77 -5.90
CA LEU A 602 -29.19 22.29 -4.67
C LEU A 602 -29.02 23.30 -3.54
N LYS A 603 -30.13 23.59 -2.85
CA LYS A 603 -30.13 24.44 -1.64
C LYS A 603 -29.61 23.73 -0.40
N GLN A 604 -29.70 22.40 -0.38
CA GLN A 604 -29.26 21.54 0.72
C GLN A 604 -28.83 20.20 0.12
N PHE A 605 -27.74 19.66 0.65
CA PHE A 605 -27.23 18.36 0.25
C PHE A 605 -27.76 17.27 1.18
N ARG A 606 -28.13 16.14 0.59
CA ARG A 606 -28.47 14.90 1.29
C ARG A 606 -27.76 13.74 0.60
N PRO A 607 -27.61 12.57 1.24
CA PRO A 607 -27.04 11.38 0.60
C PRO A 607 -27.56 11.13 -0.82
N SER A 608 -28.87 11.12 -1.05
CA SER A 608 -29.41 10.86 -2.40
C SER A 608 -29.05 11.90 -3.47
N SER A 609 -28.62 13.11 -3.09
CA SER A 609 -28.08 14.11 -4.03
C SER A 609 -26.84 13.61 -4.77
N PHE A 610 -26.14 12.63 -4.21
CA PHE A 610 -24.94 12.02 -4.79
C PHE A 610 -25.23 10.69 -5.50
N ARG A 611 -26.51 10.38 -5.73
CA ARG A 611 -26.90 9.21 -6.50
C ARG A 611 -26.38 9.32 -7.93
N LEU A 612 -25.82 8.23 -8.43
CA LEU A 612 -25.38 8.14 -9.82
C LEU A 612 -26.57 8.19 -10.79
N PHE A 613 -26.37 8.88 -11.91
CA PHE A 613 -27.30 8.87 -13.03
C PHE A 613 -27.51 7.44 -13.55
N ARG A 614 -28.71 7.16 -14.08
CA ARG A 614 -29.09 5.80 -14.48
C ARG A 614 -28.16 5.19 -15.52
N GLU A 615 -27.64 6.01 -16.42
CA GLU A 615 -26.76 5.58 -17.52
C GLU A 615 -25.27 5.67 -17.16
N ALA A 616 -24.92 6.15 -15.96
CA ALA A 616 -23.54 6.24 -15.52
C ALA A 616 -22.92 4.83 -15.42
N ARG A 617 -21.77 4.62 -16.06
CA ARG A 617 -21.07 3.33 -16.06
C ARG A 617 -20.68 2.86 -14.66
N ALA A 618 -20.46 3.79 -13.72
CA ALA A 618 -20.18 3.49 -12.33
C ALA A 618 -21.30 2.66 -11.64
N ARG A 619 -22.53 2.64 -12.17
CA ARG A 619 -23.60 1.78 -11.63
C ARG A 619 -23.41 0.29 -11.85
N THR A 620 -22.58 -0.10 -12.82
CA THR A 620 -22.32 -1.51 -13.17
C THR A 620 -20.82 -1.81 -13.25
N TRP A 621 -19.99 -0.93 -12.70
CA TRP A 621 -18.53 -1.06 -12.77
C TRP A 621 -17.95 -2.00 -11.72
N GLY A 622 -18.70 -2.26 -10.65
CA GLY A 622 -18.30 -3.10 -9.53
C GLY A 622 -18.26 -4.59 -9.89
N PRO A 623 -17.81 -5.44 -8.95
CA PRO A 623 -17.79 -6.88 -9.16
C PRO A 623 -19.20 -7.40 -9.44
N ASN A 624 -19.35 -8.31 -10.40
CA ASN A 624 -20.65 -8.84 -10.83
C ASN A 624 -21.62 -7.76 -11.35
N GLN A 625 -21.09 -6.71 -12.00
CA GLN A 625 -21.86 -5.59 -12.56
C GLN A 625 -22.66 -4.81 -11.51
N THR A 626 -22.09 -4.68 -10.31
CA THR A 626 -22.71 -3.93 -9.20
C THR A 626 -22.29 -2.46 -9.19
N LEU A 627 -22.97 -1.68 -8.36
CA LEU A 627 -22.66 -0.27 -8.08
C LEU A 627 -21.30 -0.13 -7.39
N ILE A 628 -20.46 0.80 -7.86
CA ILE A 628 -19.36 1.36 -7.07
C ILE A 628 -19.79 2.67 -6.38
N GLY A 629 -19.16 3.02 -5.27
CA GLY A 629 -19.57 4.12 -4.39
C GLY A 629 -20.58 3.69 -3.34
N ALA A 630 -21.03 4.66 -2.55
CA ALA A 630 -22.01 4.41 -1.49
C ALA A 630 -23.42 4.23 -2.06
N ASP A 631 -24.20 3.36 -1.41
CA ASP A 631 -25.63 3.22 -1.65
C ASP A 631 -26.37 4.41 -1.03
N CYS A 632 -26.39 5.51 -1.77
CA CYS A 632 -26.86 6.81 -1.30
C CYS A 632 -28.33 6.81 -0.84
N GLU A 633 -29.17 5.94 -1.40
CA GLU A 633 -30.60 5.84 -1.05
C GLU A 633 -30.79 5.19 0.33
N LYS A 634 -29.92 4.25 0.72
CA LYS A 634 -29.98 3.60 2.05
C LYS A 634 -29.50 4.51 3.19
N LEU A 635 -28.79 5.58 2.86
CA LEU A 635 -28.24 6.52 3.83
C LEU A 635 -29.16 7.72 4.10
N ASP A 636 -30.15 7.94 3.23
CA ASP A 636 -31.13 8.99 3.44
C ASP A 636 -32.04 8.68 4.63
N LEU A 637 -32.40 9.74 5.35
CA LEU A 637 -33.36 9.67 6.44
C LEU A 637 -34.78 9.67 5.85
N ALA A 638 -35.45 8.52 5.84
CA ALA A 638 -36.80 8.32 5.26
C ALA A 638 -37.85 9.36 5.72
N GLU A 639 -37.67 9.90 6.93
CA GLU A 639 -38.56 10.87 7.57
C GLU A 639 -38.48 12.29 6.95
N TYR A 640 -37.41 12.61 6.21
CA TYR A 640 -37.31 13.90 5.50
C TYR A 640 -38.13 13.95 4.20
N ASP A 641 -38.44 12.80 3.59
CA ASP A 641 -39.27 12.75 2.38
C ASP A 641 -40.77 12.98 2.67
N ALA A 642 -41.21 12.82 3.92
CA ALA A 642 -42.60 13.02 4.35
C ALA A 642 -43.08 14.49 4.25
N THR A 643 -42.17 15.45 4.08
CA THR A 643 -42.53 16.87 3.89
C THR A 643 -42.93 17.22 2.45
N LYS A 644 -42.81 16.28 1.50
CA LYS A 644 -43.41 16.39 0.15
C LYS A 644 -44.85 15.88 0.07
N ALA A 645 -45.45 15.42 1.17
CA ALA A 645 -46.89 15.24 1.25
C ALA A 645 -47.55 16.63 1.27
N THR A 646 -48.20 16.96 0.16
CA THR A 646 -48.97 18.19 -0.07
C THR A 646 -49.75 18.61 1.18
N PRO A 647 -49.70 19.89 1.61
CA PRO A 647 -50.61 20.35 2.65
C PRO A 647 -52.06 20.09 2.17
N PRO A 648 -52.96 19.56 3.01
CA PRO A 648 -54.36 19.48 2.65
C PRO A 648 -54.84 20.90 2.34
N ASN A 649 -55.37 21.06 1.13
CA ASN A 649 -55.93 22.31 0.64
C ASN A 649 -57.21 22.63 1.42
N THR A 650 -57.07 23.20 2.61
CA THR A 650 -58.15 23.84 3.33
C THR A 650 -58.02 25.34 3.12
N ASN A 651 -58.76 25.83 2.13
CA ASN A 651 -59.15 27.24 2.01
C ASN A 651 -60.38 27.46 2.89
N PRO A 652 -60.30 28.21 4.00
CA PRO A 652 -61.45 28.90 4.54
C PRO A 652 -61.36 30.39 4.19
N ASN A 653 -62.45 30.90 3.59
CA ASN A 653 -62.82 32.31 3.47
C ASN A 653 -62.06 33.21 2.48
N GLN A 654 -62.57 33.24 1.24
CA GLN A 654 -62.73 34.50 0.49
C GLN A 654 -64.12 34.55 -0.14
N ASN A 655 -65.11 34.95 0.66
CA ASN A 655 -66.36 35.54 0.18
C ASN A 655 -66.75 36.65 1.15
N GLN A 656 -66.11 37.82 1.00
CA GLN A 656 -66.67 39.09 1.45
C GLN A 656 -66.71 40.04 0.25
N PRO A 657 -67.90 40.57 -0.12
CA PRO A 657 -68.02 41.54 -1.20
C PRO A 657 -67.53 42.92 -0.75
N LYS A 658 -66.76 43.59 -1.63
CA LYS A 658 -66.30 44.98 -1.45
C LYS A 658 -67.49 45.96 -1.50
N PRO A 659 -67.52 47.02 -0.68
CA PRO A 659 -68.47 48.12 -0.86
C PRO A 659 -68.06 48.99 -2.05
N VAL A 660 -69.02 49.24 -2.93
CA VAL A 660 -68.93 50.18 -4.06
C VAL A 660 -69.09 51.60 -3.52
N VAL A 661 -68.12 52.47 -3.82
CA VAL A 661 -68.25 53.93 -3.65
C VAL A 661 -68.89 54.49 -4.92
N PRO A 662 -69.97 55.29 -4.86
CA PRO A 662 -70.55 55.89 -6.06
C PRO A 662 -69.74 57.12 -6.49
N LYS A 663 -69.56 57.28 -7.80
CA LYS A 663 -69.35 58.58 -8.43
C LYS A 663 -70.52 58.85 -9.38
N ILE A 664 -71.24 59.94 -9.04
CA ILE A 664 -72.36 60.61 -9.71
C ILE A 664 -73.67 59.82 -9.71
#